data_AF-A0A0P1H296-F1
#
_entry.id   AF-A0A0P1H296-F1
#
_cell.length_a   1.000
_cell.length_b   1.000
_cell.length_c   1.000
_cell.angle_alpha   90.00
_cell.angle_beta   90.00
_cell.angle_gamma   90.00
#
_symmetry.space_group_name_H-M   'P 1'
#
loop_
_entity.id
_entity.type
_entity.pdbx_description
1 polymer ?
#
loop_
_entity_poly.entity_id
_entity_poly.type
_entity_poly.pdbx_seq_one_letter_code
_entity_poly.pdbx_strand_id
1 'polypeptide(L)'
;MGYSRNRFDAAHSLTEATTVADVLSEMDGQMAQVRTVYATTRADSSAVTFAAGSTHRIEAWNGSGALATIDGAEVPKTLLLPAPPSAPGVRRYRVGLDGQRRAIEKVEARLTGRLPTAERTRLTDLLAAKQRIFNTMWVREMMYNRFDADIARWTQHYNAALSPATPLDPNIPKSIFYQESRMGTHGRFLMPPPYGLGAGQNHPVMSRYNIGQAIDSYGPQQWLMMREMAPALASGAGLDALASGNRWHGLGNSEYEQRFGFSRVLLTFFAARSGGRNLMGARDVDLHLDYAFWIRTAIRWLFVKKGTRSWADAVKRYNGSGASAARYRDAVLARVGAADAFRATDQASEDTPTQANADGARLSWVDITRIPNSNGVQQVFYRLDGAPEIGVKPGNESHAIFNLKVENTNSVYNHSNVETRVRLFKIHRGRELEQVYPAPDASPSWNVARQSDLEDESSAIIPIRFPRHILQKAYAPDYPMARIEVEYRWREVNQFGGRYHAARTGLDFVLVAPDEFMFQERKHVTRVDFSKLPATGGDEIKRKFWVPLRSMQFNRYIQGGDQVQLTISSSVTRTASAAASSSSTQGSSQTSGTSTTSGFSSTTSVKQTQEASLKADVKIGELGVKGMMEHGLSMTHSFSRTNSRSRTVSRSLARSITNAQSYATANALTFRSSFTYGPPPAVGTRRTGQDRDISLGVSLAPIVDYYEVPSVHFDKVNQYGQVTRRRESTTLVPYVVKWRTIVHPD
;
A
#
# COMPACT_ATOMS: atom_id res chain seq x y z
N MET A 1 -40.23 -3.48 -22.63
CA MET A 1 -39.93 -4.81 -23.20
C MET A 1 -38.61 -4.70 -23.94
N GLY A 2 -37.61 -5.47 -23.51
CA GLY A 2 -36.23 -5.39 -24.00
C GLY A 2 -36.06 -6.11 -25.32
N TYR A 3 -35.52 -5.41 -26.32
CA TYR A 3 -34.97 -6.04 -27.50
C TYR A 3 -33.63 -6.68 -27.12
N SER A 4 -33.56 -8.00 -27.30
CA SER A 4 -32.35 -8.79 -27.07
C SER A 4 -31.22 -8.33 -27.99
N ARG A 5 -30.00 -8.34 -27.45
CA ARG A 5 -28.72 -8.16 -28.16
C ARG A 5 -28.46 -9.16 -29.31
N ASN A 6 -29.39 -10.07 -29.60
CA ASN A 6 -29.14 -11.31 -30.31
C ASN A 6 -28.95 -11.20 -31.84
N ARG A 7 -29.12 -10.04 -32.49
CA ARG A 7 -28.85 -9.94 -33.94
C ARG A 7 -27.42 -9.50 -34.29
N PHE A 8 -26.67 -8.96 -33.33
CA PHE A 8 -25.25 -8.60 -33.51
C PHE A 8 -24.31 -9.35 -32.56
N ASP A 9 -24.84 -10.18 -31.66
CA ASP A 9 -24.08 -11.09 -30.78
C ASP A 9 -23.81 -12.45 -31.47
N ALA A 10 -23.40 -12.45 -32.74
CA ALA A 10 -22.72 -13.61 -33.29
C ALA A 10 -21.31 -13.64 -32.69
N ALA A 11 -21.10 -14.57 -31.75
CA ALA A 11 -19.84 -14.85 -31.10
C ALA A 11 -18.78 -15.28 -32.14
N HIS A 12 -18.04 -14.32 -32.67
CA HIS A 12 -16.76 -14.52 -33.32
C HIS A 12 -15.71 -13.71 -32.58
N SER A 13 -14.55 -14.33 -32.36
CA SER A 13 -13.39 -13.74 -31.68
C SER A 13 -13.22 -12.27 -32.09
N LEU A 14 -13.29 -11.36 -31.11
CA LEU A 14 -13.07 -9.92 -31.26
C LEU A 14 -11.64 -9.66 -31.77
N THR A 15 -11.39 -9.91 -33.04
CA THR A 15 -10.23 -9.36 -33.73
C THR A 15 -10.64 -7.95 -34.12
N GLU A 16 -9.93 -6.97 -33.58
CA GLU A 16 -10.12 -5.55 -33.88
C GLU A 16 -10.14 -5.34 -35.39
N ALA A 17 -11.22 -4.76 -35.90
CA ALA A 17 -11.47 -4.63 -37.34
C ALA A 17 -10.81 -3.39 -37.97
N THR A 18 -10.27 -2.48 -37.15
CA THR A 18 -9.45 -1.34 -37.61
C THR A 18 -8.36 -1.09 -36.56
N THR A 19 -7.12 -1.02 -37.02
CA THR A 19 -5.90 -0.83 -36.24
C THR A 19 -5.25 0.50 -36.59
N VAL A 20 -4.22 0.90 -35.82
CA VAL A 20 -3.39 2.08 -36.15
C VAL A 20 -2.72 1.93 -37.53
N ALA A 21 -2.43 0.71 -37.95
CA ALA A 21 -1.83 0.45 -39.27
C ALA A 21 -2.78 0.86 -40.42
N ASP A 22 -4.09 0.66 -40.22
CA ASP A 22 -5.11 0.92 -41.26
C ASP A 22 -5.35 2.41 -41.52
N VAL A 23 -4.87 3.27 -40.62
CA VAL A 23 -4.95 4.74 -40.74
C VAL A 23 -3.60 5.38 -41.00
N LEU A 24 -2.54 4.59 -41.26
CA LEU A 24 -1.21 5.13 -41.56
C LEU A 24 -1.21 6.05 -42.78
N SER A 25 -2.01 5.74 -43.81
CA SER A 25 -2.12 6.60 -44.99
C SER A 25 -2.80 7.95 -44.71
N GLU A 26 -3.56 8.06 -43.61
CA GLU A 26 -4.19 9.33 -43.20
C GLU A 26 -3.19 10.29 -42.53
N MET A 27 -1.94 9.85 -42.36
CA MET A 27 -0.83 10.68 -41.93
C MET A 27 -0.35 11.64 -43.00
N ASP A 28 -0.52 11.28 -44.26
CA ASP A 28 -0.14 12.12 -45.38
C ASP A 28 -1.02 13.38 -45.38
N GLY A 29 -0.37 14.52 -45.55
CA GLY A 29 -0.98 15.83 -45.47
C GLY A 29 -1.20 16.40 -44.07
N GLN A 30 -0.91 15.65 -43.00
CA GLN A 30 -0.93 16.17 -41.63
C GLN A 30 0.28 17.08 -41.35
N MET A 31 0.18 17.89 -40.29
CA MET A 31 1.26 18.81 -39.90
C MET A 31 2.17 18.20 -38.83
N ALA A 32 3.48 18.34 -39.02
CA ALA A 32 4.50 17.95 -38.05
C ALA A 32 5.39 19.12 -37.69
N GLN A 33 5.78 19.21 -36.43
CA GLN A 33 6.76 20.19 -35.96
C GLN A 33 8.14 19.54 -35.86
N VAL A 34 9.17 20.22 -36.35
CA VAL A 34 10.56 19.79 -36.26
C VAL A 34 11.10 20.13 -34.87
N ARG A 35 11.62 19.13 -34.14
CA ARG A 35 12.08 19.29 -32.75
C ARG A 35 13.39 20.08 -32.65
N THR A 36 14.35 19.73 -33.50
CA THR A 36 15.72 20.26 -33.48
C THR A 36 16.12 20.61 -34.90
N VAL A 37 17.07 21.55 -35.05
CA VAL A 37 17.59 21.92 -36.37
C VAL A 37 18.08 20.65 -37.09
N TYR A 38 17.67 20.48 -38.35
CA TYR A 38 18.03 19.33 -39.15
C TYR A 38 18.36 19.77 -40.58
N ALA A 39 19.57 19.46 -41.05
CA ALA A 39 20.01 19.73 -42.40
C ALA A 39 20.10 18.40 -43.16
N THR A 40 19.57 18.37 -44.38
CA THR A 40 19.55 17.20 -45.26
C THR A 40 19.49 17.66 -46.72
N THR A 41 19.48 16.72 -47.65
CA THR A 41 19.30 16.99 -49.08
C THR A 41 17.95 16.48 -49.56
N ARG A 42 17.32 17.24 -50.45
CA ARG A 42 16.13 16.80 -51.18
C ARG A 42 16.47 15.72 -52.21
N ALA A 43 15.44 15.09 -52.76
CA ALA A 43 15.59 14.12 -53.86
C ALA A 43 16.31 14.70 -55.09
N ASP A 44 16.21 16.02 -55.33
CA ASP A 44 16.93 16.74 -56.40
C ASP A 44 18.36 17.16 -56.03
N SER A 45 18.89 16.66 -54.92
CA SER A 45 20.21 16.99 -54.34
C SER A 45 20.37 18.44 -53.85
N SER A 46 19.32 19.26 -53.84
CA SER A 46 19.38 20.58 -53.21
C SER A 46 19.43 20.46 -51.68
N ALA A 47 20.23 21.30 -51.04
CA ALA A 47 20.30 21.36 -49.58
C ALA A 47 19.04 22.00 -48.99
N VAL A 48 18.57 21.46 -47.87
CA VAL A 48 17.46 22.02 -47.07
C VAL A 48 17.81 21.96 -45.59
N THR A 49 17.44 23.02 -44.87
CA THR A 49 17.61 23.12 -43.42
C THR A 49 16.27 23.42 -42.78
N PHE A 50 15.83 22.51 -41.92
CA PHE A 50 14.63 22.69 -41.11
C PHE A 50 14.98 23.35 -39.78
N ALA A 51 14.32 24.46 -39.47
CA ALA A 51 14.50 25.16 -38.19
C ALA A 51 13.80 24.40 -37.04
N ALA A 52 14.38 24.44 -35.84
CA ALA A 52 13.70 23.92 -34.65
C ALA A 52 12.38 24.70 -34.41
N GLY A 53 11.31 23.99 -34.09
CA GLY A 53 9.98 24.54 -33.88
C GLY A 53 9.19 24.85 -35.17
N SER A 54 9.81 24.75 -36.35
CA SER A 54 9.10 24.95 -37.62
C SER A 54 8.07 23.84 -37.87
N THR A 55 6.93 24.20 -38.46
CA THR A 55 5.84 23.27 -38.75
C THR A 55 5.71 23.08 -40.25
N HIS A 56 5.66 21.82 -40.68
CA HIS A 56 5.66 21.42 -42.09
C HIS A 56 4.60 20.37 -42.35
N ARG A 57 4.18 20.25 -43.60
CA ARG A 57 3.25 19.23 -44.04
C ARG A 57 4.01 17.93 -44.29
N ILE A 58 3.49 16.81 -43.79
CA ILE A 58 3.98 15.48 -44.15
C ILE A 58 3.51 15.20 -45.58
N GLU A 59 4.45 15.06 -46.50
CA GLU A 59 4.14 14.69 -47.89
C GLU A 59 3.89 13.18 -48.00
N ALA A 60 4.73 12.40 -47.33
CA ALA A 60 4.56 10.95 -47.21
C ALA A 60 5.06 10.47 -45.83
N TRP A 61 4.25 9.70 -45.12
CA TRP A 61 4.65 9.09 -43.86
C TRP A 61 5.56 7.87 -44.04
N ASN A 62 5.68 7.32 -45.25
CA ASN A 62 6.54 6.17 -45.57
C ASN A 62 6.28 4.95 -44.63
N GLY A 63 5.00 4.72 -44.32
CA GLY A 63 4.52 3.55 -43.57
C GLY A 63 5.19 3.37 -42.20
N SER A 64 5.68 2.16 -41.92
CA SER A 64 6.36 1.82 -40.66
C SER A 64 7.86 2.13 -40.66
N GLY A 65 8.42 2.72 -41.72
CA GLY A 65 9.84 3.08 -41.81
C GLY A 65 10.26 4.16 -40.81
N ALA A 66 11.57 4.39 -40.67
CA ALA A 66 12.13 5.37 -39.73
C ALA A 66 12.03 6.83 -40.22
N LEU A 67 11.84 7.03 -41.53
CA LEU A 67 11.85 8.33 -42.21
C LEU A 67 10.45 8.70 -42.68
N ALA A 68 10.20 9.99 -42.83
CA ALA A 68 9.02 10.57 -43.49
C ALA A 68 9.49 11.65 -44.48
N THR A 69 8.75 11.87 -45.55
CA THR A 69 9.06 12.89 -46.55
C THR A 69 8.39 14.22 -46.17
N ILE A 70 9.20 15.28 -46.08
CA ILE A 70 8.80 16.66 -45.77
C ILE A 70 9.56 17.60 -46.70
N ASP A 71 8.84 18.48 -47.40
CA ASP A 71 9.39 19.45 -48.36
C ASP A 71 10.38 18.82 -49.36
N GLY A 72 10.06 17.62 -49.88
CA GLY A 72 10.88 16.86 -50.81
C GLY A 72 12.13 16.19 -50.22
N ALA A 73 12.29 16.18 -48.89
CA ALA A 73 13.42 15.57 -48.20
C ALA A 73 12.99 14.50 -47.18
N GLU A 74 13.84 13.48 -47.00
CA GLU A 74 13.64 12.46 -45.98
C GLU A 74 14.09 12.96 -44.60
N VAL A 75 13.18 12.92 -43.64
CA VAL A 75 13.40 13.39 -42.27
C VAL A 75 13.12 12.25 -41.29
N PRO A 76 14.02 11.95 -40.34
CA PRO A 76 13.77 10.96 -39.29
C PRO A 76 12.55 11.31 -38.45
N LYS A 77 11.64 10.36 -38.28
CA LYS A 77 10.40 10.54 -37.49
C LYS A 77 10.69 10.86 -36.02
N THR A 78 11.83 10.41 -35.50
CA THR A 78 12.35 10.73 -34.16
C THR A 78 12.73 12.21 -34.01
N LEU A 79 12.77 13.00 -35.09
CA LEU A 79 12.94 14.46 -35.04
C LEU A 79 11.60 15.20 -35.16
N LEU A 80 10.50 14.51 -35.41
CA LEU A 80 9.18 15.10 -35.62
C LEU A 80 8.32 15.04 -34.35
N LEU A 81 7.45 16.03 -34.21
CA LEU A 81 6.42 16.11 -33.17
C LEU A 81 5.04 16.26 -33.85
N PRO A 82 3.99 15.57 -33.36
CA PRO A 82 2.64 15.81 -33.85
C PRO A 82 2.24 17.27 -33.65
N ALA A 83 1.86 17.96 -34.72
CA ALA A 83 1.42 19.36 -34.71
C ALA A 83 -0.01 19.53 -35.28
N PRO A 84 -1.01 18.82 -34.73
CA PRO A 84 -2.39 18.94 -35.20
C PRO A 84 -2.91 20.38 -35.03
N PRO A 85 -3.85 20.83 -35.88
CA PRO A 85 -4.47 22.14 -35.75
C PRO A 85 -4.96 22.39 -34.32
N SER A 86 -4.52 23.50 -33.70
CA SER A 86 -5.00 23.88 -32.38
C SER A 86 -6.42 24.44 -32.48
N ALA A 87 -7.29 24.04 -31.56
CA ALA A 87 -8.64 24.58 -31.44
C ALA A 87 -8.85 25.16 -30.04
N PRO A 88 -9.32 26.42 -29.91
CA PRO A 88 -9.59 27.01 -28.60
C PRO A 88 -10.53 26.15 -27.77
N GLY A 89 -10.19 25.95 -26.50
CA GLY A 89 -11.01 25.19 -25.55
C GLY A 89 -10.94 23.66 -25.70
N VAL A 90 -10.23 23.11 -26.69
CA VAL A 90 -10.05 21.66 -26.86
C VAL A 90 -8.69 21.22 -26.35
N ARG A 91 -8.66 20.27 -25.41
CA ARG A 91 -7.42 19.78 -24.81
C ARG A 91 -6.75 18.73 -25.69
N ARG A 92 -5.42 18.80 -25.80
CA ARG A 92 -4.63 17.82 -26.54
C ARG A 92 -4.41 16.53 -25.73
N TYR A 93 -4.47 15.41 -26.43
CA TYR A 93 -4.19 14.07 -25.92
C TYR A 93 -2.73 13.73 -26.25
N ARG A 94 -1.97 13.23 -25.28
CA ARG A 94 -0.56 12.87 -25.42
C ARG A 94 -0.37 11.39 -25.14
N VAL A 95 0.61 10.78 -25.80
CA VAL A 95 0.93 9.35 -25.60
C VAL A 95 2.33 9.12 -25.02
N GLY A 96 3.09 10.17 -24.74
CA GLY A 96 4.41 10.04 -24.10
C GLY A 96 5.53 9.66 -25.08
N LEU A 97 5.59 10.30 -26.25
CA LEU A 97 6.57 10.01 -27.29
C LEU A 97 8.03 10.14 -26.86
N ASP A 98 8.34 11.01 -25.90
CA ASP A 98 9.72 11.32 -25.51
C ASP A 98 10.45 10.13 -24.87
N GLY A 99 9.74 9.30 -24.11
CA GLY A 99 10.34 8.10 -23.50
C GLY A 99 10.78 7.10 -24.56
N GLN A 100 9.92 6.82 -25.53
CA GLN A 100 10.23 5.91 -26.63
C GLN A 100 11.31 6.47 -27.56
N ARG A 101 11.32 7.80 -27.77
CA ARG A 101 12.35 8.49 -28.54
C ARG A 101 13.73 8.30 -27.91
N ARG A 102 13.87 8.56 -26.60
CA ARG A 102 15.14 8.33 -25.87
C ARG A 102 15.60 6.88 -25.96
N ALA A 103 14.66 5.93 -25.88
CA ALA A 103 14.97 4.51 -26.02
C ALA A 103 15.53 4.17 -27.42
N ILE A 104 15.01 4.78 -28.48
CA ILE A 104 15.56 4.67 -29.84
C ILE A 104 16.96 5.27 -29.92
N GLU A 105 17.11 6.54 -29.48
CA GLU A 105 18.39 7.27 -29.49
C GLU A 105 19.49 6.49 -28.75
N LYS A 106 19.15 5.83 -27.64
CA LYS A 106 20.06 4.96 -26.86
C LYS A 106 20.52 3.73 -27.62
N VAL A 107 19.63 3.07 -28.37
CA VAL A 107 19.98 1.90 -29.20
C VAL A 107 20.82 2.32 -30.40
N GLU A 108 20.46 3.43 -31.05
CA GLU A 108 21.25 4.01 -32.15
C GLU A 108 22.67 4.36 -31.69
N ALA A 109 22.83 4.99 -30.51
CA ALA A 109 24.14 5.28 -29.94
C ALA A 109 24.96 4.00 -29.72
N ARG A 110 24.37 2.91 -29.20
CA ARG A 110 25.06 1.63 -29.01
C ARG A 110 25.53 1.01 -30.33
N LEU A 111 24.74 1.14 -31.39
CA LEU A 111 25.05 0.59 -32.72
C LEU A 111 26.26 1.25 -33.40
N THR A 112 26.65 2.46 -33.00
CA THR A 112 27.84 3.15 -33.54
C THR A 112 29.18 2.52 -33.12
N GLY A 113 29.17 1.69 -32.07
CA GLY A 113 30.37 1.03 -31.55
C GLY A 113 30.84 -0.18 -32.36
N ARG A 114 32.08 -0.61 -32.10
CA ARG A 114 32.59 -1.90 -32.59
C ARG A 114 31.96 -3.03 -31.77
N LEU A 115 30.99 -3.71 -32.37
CA LEU A 115 30.19 -4.76 -31.72
C LEU A 115 30.40 -6.11 -32.39
N PRO A 116 30.35 -7.23 -31.64
CA PRO A 116 30.22 -8.56 -32.23
C PRO A 116 28.99 -8.66 -33.14
N THR A 117 29.06 -9.46 -34.20
CA THR A 117 27.98 -9.59 -35.19
C THR A 117 26.63 -9.93 -34.54
N ALA A 118 26.61 -10.86 -33.59
CA ALA A 118 25.38 -11.26 -32.90
C ALA A 118 24.75 -10.10 -32.10
N GLU A 119 25.54 -9.30 -31.39
CA GLU A 119 25.03 -8.14 -30.64
C GLU A 119 24.57 -7.04 -31.58
N ARG A 120 25.26 -6.84 -32.71
CA ARG A 120 24.81 -5.91 -33.76
C ARG A 120 23.44 -6.33 -34.29
N THR A 121 23.26 -7.60 -34.66
CA THR A 121 21.95 -8.12 -35.13
C THR A 121 20.86 -7.91 -34.08
N ARG A 122 21.12 -8.30 -32.81
CA ARG A 122 20.16 -8.09 -31.70
C ARG A 122 19.75 -6.63 -31.56
N LEU A 123 20.70 -5.70 -31.59
CA LEU A 123 20.42 -4.27 -31.47
C LEU A 123 19.70 -3.69 -32.70
N THR A 124 19.98 -4.19 -33.90
CA THR A 124 19.25 -3.81 -35.12
C THR A 124 17.79 -4.26 -35.05
N ASP A 125 17.52 -5.50 -34.62
CA ASP A 125 16.15 -5.99 -34.44
C ASP A 125 15.41 -5.20 -33.35
N LEU A 126 16.12 -4.88 -32.27
CA LEU A 126 15.58 -4.05 -31.19
C LEU A 126 15.25 -2.63 -31.67
N LEU A 127 16.12 -2.02 -32.46
CA LEU A 127 15.89 -0.70 -33.05
C LEU A 127 14.62 -0.71 -33.92
N ALA A 128 14.48 -1.70 -34.80
CA ALA A 128 13.31 -1.86 -35.65
C ALA A 128 12.03 -2.03 -34.82
N ALA A 129 12.06 -2.82 -33.75
CA ALA A 129 10.93 -2.99 -32.84
C ALA A 129 10.55 -1.68 -32.14
N LYS A 130 11.54 -0.93 -31.60
CA LYS A 130 11.31 0.35 -30.94
C LYS A 130 10.77 1.41 -31.89
N GLN A 131 11.27 1.47 -33.13
CA GLN A 131 10.79 2.36 -34.18
C GLN A 131 9.34 2.07 -34.57
N ARG A 132 8.94 0.79 -34.69
CA ARG A 132 7.51 0.42 -34.94
C ARG A 132 6.58 0.92 -33.83
N ILE A 133 6.98 0.78 -32.57
CA ILE A 133 6.20 1.27 -31.42
C ILE A 133 6.12 2.79 -31.44
N PHE A 134 7.25 3.47 -31.65
CA PHE A 134 7.28 4.93 -31.76
C PHE A 134 6.35 5.43 -32.87
N ASN A 135 6.41 4.82 -34.05
CA ASN A 135 5.53 5.17 -35.17
C ASN A 135 4.05 5.00 -34.82
N THR A 136 3.69 3.88 -34.18
CA THR A 136 2.32 3.64 -33.73
C THR A 136 1.86 4.69 -32.72
N MET A 137 2.71 5.02 -31.75
CA MET A 137 2.42 6.07 -30.76
C MET A 137 2.26 7.43 -31.43
N TRP A 138 3.13 7.76 -32.38
CA TRP A 138 3.10 9.02 -33.10
C TRP A 138 1.78 9.19 -33.83
N VAL A 139 1.38 8.16 -34.61
CA VAL A 139 0.11 8.13 -35.34
C VAL A 139 -1.05 8.29 -34.37
N ARG A 140 -1.09 7.53 -33.27
CA ARG A 140 -2.14 7.68 -32.24
C ARG A 140 -2.27 9.10 -31.73
N GLU A 141 -1.17 9.73 -31.34
CA GLU A 141 -1.19 11.10 -30.85
C GLU A 141 -1.73 12.07 -31.91
N MET A 142 -1.38 11.90 -33.18
CA MET A 142 -1.96 12.69 -34.26
C MET A 142 -3.47 12.44 -34.41
N MET A 143 -3.88 11.17 -34.50
CA MET A 143 -5.29 10.78 -34.70
C MET A 143 -6.18 11.27 -33.54
N TYR A 144 -5.67 11.27 -32.31
CA TYR A 144 -6.41 11.75 -31.14
C TYR A 144 -6.74 13.23 -31.17
N ASN A 145 -6.05 14.01 -32.01
CA ASN A 145 -6.10 15.47 -31.97
C ASN A 145 -6.38 16.13 -33.33
N ARG A 146 -6.28 15.40 -34.45
CA ARG A 146 -6.52 15.95 -35.80
C ARG A 146 -7.92 16.56 -35.99
N PHE A 147 -8.90 16.09 -35.20
CA PHE A 147 -10.30 16.52 -35.28
C PHE A 147 -10.65 17.66 -34.33
N ASP A 148 -9.68 18.21 -33.59
CA ASP A 148 -9.95 19.23 -32.57
C ASP A 148 -10.65 20.47 -33.14
N ALA A 149 -10.26 20.89 -34.35
CA ALA A 149 -10.88 22.00 -35.05
C ALA A 149 -12.36 21.73 -35.41
N ASP A 150 -12.67 20.55 -35.94
CA ASP A 150 -14.05 20.17 -36.29
C ASP A 150 -14.92 20.01 -35.04
N ILE A 151 -14.37 19.42 -33.98
CA ILE A 151 -15.06 19.28 -32.69
C ILE A 151 -15.42 20.66 -32.14
N ALA A 152 -14.47 21.60 -32.11
CA ALA A 152 -14.70 22.96 -31.65
C ALA A 152 -15.74 23.68 -32.51
N ARG A 153 -15.58 23.62 -33.84
CA ARG A 153 -16.46 24.26 -34.82
C ARG A 153 -17.91 23.82 -34.63
N TRP A 154 -18.17 22.51 -34.59
CA TRP A 154 -19.54 21.99 -34.50
C TRP A 154 -20.13 22.13 -33.11
N THR A 155 -19.31 22.07 -32.06
CA THR A 155 -19.75 22.40 -30.69
C THR A 155 -20.20 23.85 -30.60
N GLN A 156 -19.41 24.79 -31.13
CA GLN A 156 -19.75 26.21 -31.16
C GLN A 156 -21.00 26.47 -32.00
N HIS A 157 -21.10 25.85 -33.17
CA HIS A 157 -22.27 25.98 -34.05
C HIS A 157 -23.57 25.61 -33.31
N TYR A 158 -23.62 24.46 -32.64
CA TYR A 158 -24.84 24.04 -31.94
C TYR A 158 -25.07 24.74 -30.60
N ASN A 159 -24.02 25.17 -29.91
CA ASN A 159 -24.17 26.06 -28.76
C ASN A 159 -24.87 27.37 -29.17
N ALA A 160 -24.51 27.94 -30.32
CA ALA A 160 -25.14 29.15 -30.84
C ALA A 160 -26.55 28.88 -31.40
N ALA A 161 -26.73 27.80 -32.16
CA ALA A 161 -28.01 27.52 -32.83
C ALA A 161 -29.11 27.04 -31.87
N LEU A 162 -28.75 26.33 -30.80
CA LEU A 162 -29.71 25.73 -29.86
C LEU A 162 -29.74 26.40 -28.49
N SER A 163 -28.79 27.29 -28.20
CA SER A 163 -28.72 28.11 -26.98
C SER A 163 -29.06 27.35 -25.70
N PRO A 164 -28.36 26.24 -25.37
CA PRO A 164 -28.64 25.50 -24.16
C PRO A 164 -28.31 26.35 -22.92
N ALA A 165 -29.04 26.15 -21.82
CA ALA A 165 -28.78 26.86 -20.56
C ALA A 165 -27.34 26.70 -20.04
N THR A 166 -26.69 25.58 -20.36
CA THR A 166 -25.26 25.38 -20.15
C THR A 166 -24.63 24.99 -21.48
N PRO A 167 -23.68 25.77 -22.03
CA PRO A 167 -22.97 25.41 -23.25
C PRO A 167 -22.30 24.04 -23.16
N LEU A 168 -22.26 23.30 -24.28
CA LEU A 168 -21.49 22.08 -24.39
C LEU A 168 -19.99 22.41 -24.39
N ASP A 169 -19.24 21.80 -23.47
CA ASP A 169 -17.78 21.80 -23.49
C ASP A 169 -17.30 20.85 -24.61
N PRO A 170 -16.46 21.32 -25.57
CA PRO A 170 -15.98 20.48 -26.67
C PRO A 170 -15.10 19.30 -26.23
N ASN A 171 -14.59 19.29 -24.99
CA ASN A 171 -13.88 18.14 -24.44
C ASN A 171 -14.82 16.96 -24.13
N ILE A 172 -16.13 17.20 -23.93
CA ILE A 172 -17.12 16.13 -23.75
C ILE A 172 -17.25 15.28 -25.03
N PRO A 173 -17.60 15.83 -26.21
CA PRO A 173 -17.66 15.03 -27.43
C PRO A 173 -16.29 14.45 -27.81
N LYS A 174 -15.18 15.17 -27.58
CA LYS A 174 -13.83 14.59 -27.77
C LYS A 174 -13.62 13.32 -26.93
N SER A 175 -14.00 13.36 -25.65
CA SER A 175 -13.88 12.23 -24.73
C SER A 175 -14.82 11.08 -25.09
N ILE A 176 -16.02 11.38 -25.63
CA ILE A 176 -16.92 10.37 -26.23
C ILE A 176 -16.24 9.71 -27.42
N PHE A 177 -15.73 10.46 -28.40
CA PHE A 177 -15.10 9.88 -29.59
C PHE A 177 -13.88 9.04 -29.25
N TYR A 178 -13.11 9.46 -28.24
CA TYR A 178 -12.05 8.63 -27.69
C TYR A 178 -12.60 7.33 -27.08
N GLN A 179 -13.67 7.40 -26.27
CA GLN A 179 -14.28 6.22 -25.63
C GLN A 179 -14.84 5.22 -26.63
N GLU A 180 -15.49 5.71 -27.68
CA GLU A 180 -16.23 4.91 -28.65
C GLU A 180 -15.32 4.24 -29.67
N SER A 181 -14.35 4.98 -30.19
CA SER A 181 -13.60 4.57 -31.39
C SER A 181 -12.11 4.90 -31.33
N ARG A 182 -11.62 5.47 -30.22
CA ARG A 182 -10.26 6.01 -30.12
C ARG A 182 -9.96 6.92 -31.34
N MET A 183 -10.92 7.77 -31.71
CA MET A 183 -10.88 8.62 -32.91
C MET A 183 -10.76 7.85 -34.24
N GLY A 184 -11.48 6.74 -34.36
CA GLY A 184 -11.51 5.89 -35.57
C GLY A 184 -10.35 4.91 -35.69
N THR A 185 -9.49 4.81 -34.67
CA THR A 185 -8.32 3.91 -34.70
C THR A 185 -8.57 2.54 -34.07
N HIS A 186 -9.62 2.40 -33.26
CA HIS A 186 -9.98 1.16 -32.58
C HIS A 186 -11.40 1.24 -31.99
N GLY A 187 -12.27 0.27 -32.28
CA GLY A 187 -13.61 0.23 -31.68
C GLY A 187 -14.39 -1.02 -32.08
N ARG A 188 -15.33 -1.44 -31.22
CA ARG A 188 -16.10 -2.70 -31.39
C ARG A 188 -16.89 -2.75 -32.70
N PHE A 189 -17.37 -1.60 -33.17
CA PHE A 189 -18.25 -1.53 -34.35
C PHE A 189 -17.65 -0.68 -35.49
N LEU A 190 -16.31 -0.55 -35.54
CA LEU A 190 -15.61 0.00 -36.70
C LEU A 190 -15.30 -1.13 -37.66
N MET A 191 -16.04 -1.21 -38.76
CA MET A 191 -15.91 -2.27 -39.76
C MET A 191 -15.11 -1.75 -40.96
N PRO A 192 -14.32 -2.59 -41.65
CA PRO A 192 -13.56 -2.17 -42.81
C PRO A 192 -14.48 -1.99 -44.03
N PRO A 193 -14.08 -1.18 -45.02
CA PRO A 193 -14.74 -1.15 -46.32
C PRO A 193 -14.65 -2.52 -47.04
N PRO A 194 -15.54 -2.81 -48.01
CA PRO A 194 -16.57 -1.93 -48.57
C PRO A 194 -17.83 -1.84 -47.70
N TYR A 195 -18.44 -0.66 -47.67
CA TYR A 195 -19.69 -0.41 -46.95
C TYR A 195 -20.92 -0.61 -47.83
N GLY A 196 -21.96 -1.23 -47.29
CA GLY A 196 -23.20 -1.46 -48.03
C GLY A 196 -24.37 -1.82 -47.10
N LEU A 197 -25.59 -1.44 -47.48
CA LEU A 197 -26.79 -1.68 -46.66
C LEU A 197 -27.21 -3.15 -46.58
N GLY A 198 -26.83 -3.97 -47.58
CA GLY A 198 -27.12 -5.41 -47.60
C GLY A 198 -26.11 -6.25 -46.81
N ALA A 199 -24.96 -5.67 -46.45
CA ALA A 199 -23.94 -6.33 -45.66
C ALA A 199 -24.25 -6.09 -44.18
N GLY A 200 -24.89 -7.05 -43.52
CA GLY A 200 -25.30 -6.92 -42.12
C GLY A 200 -24.17 -6.45 -41.18
N GLN A 201 -22.91 -6.78 -41.51
CA GLN A 201 -21.73 -6.36 -40.76
C GLN A 201 -21.02 -5.11 -41.30
N ASN A 202 -21.23 -4.68 -42.56
CA ASN A 202 -20.52 -3.53 -43.16
C ASN A 202 -21.46 -2.34 -43.46
N HIS A 203 -22.44 -2.11 -42.59
CA HIS A 203 -23.36 -0.98 -42.77
C HIS A 203 -22.58 0.36 -42.75
N PRO A 204 -22.91 1.36 -43.59
CA PRO A 204 -22.20 2.65 -43.65
C PRO A 204 -22.08 3.40 -42.30
N VAL A 205 -23.02 3.15 -41.38
CA VAL A 205 -23.01 3.73 -40.01
C VAL A 205 -22.01 3.03 -39.07
N MET A 206 -21.54 1.83 -39.42
CA MET A 206 -20.48 1.10 -38.72
C MET A 206 -19.11 1.36 -39.36
N SER A 207 -18.99 2.42 -40.18
CA SER A 207 -17.72 2.77 -40.80
C SER A 207 -16.72 3.33 -39.80
N ARG A 208 -15.43 3.24 -40.14
CA ARG A 208 -14.36 3.87 -39.36
C ARG A 208 -14.51 5.39 -39.20
N TYR A 209 -15.26 6.01 -40.11
CA TYR A 209 -15.54 7.44 -40.11
C TYR A 209 -16.55 7.85 -39.04
N ASN A 210 -17.45 6.95 -38.62
CA ASN A 210 -18.39 7.20 -37.54
C ASN A 210 -17.72 7.11 -36.17
N ILE A 211 -16.82 8.04 -35.85
CA ILE A 211 -16.02 8.00 -34.61
C ILE A 211 -16.86 8.13 -33.33
N GLY A 212 -18.13 8.56 -33.42
CA GLY A 212 -19.05 8.66 -32.30
C GLY A 212 -19.91 7.42 -32.04
N GLN A 213 -19.95 6.45 -32.97
CA GLN A 213 -20.56 5.11 -32.81
C GLN A 213 -21.94 5.06 -32.12
N ALA A 214 -22.82 6.05 -32.32
CA ALA A 214 -24.20 6.05 -31.82
C ALA A 214 -25.13 5.11 -32.62
N ILE A 215 -24.67 3.88 -32.89
CA ILE A 215 -25.25 2.93 -33.84
C ILE A 215 -26.64 2.47 -33.39
N ASP A 216 -26.84 2.27 -32.09
CA ASP A 216 -28.14 1.88 -31.52
C ASP A 216 -29.24 2.93 -31.71
N SER A 217 -28.88 4.12 -32.18
CA SER A 217 -29.82 5.19 -32.50
C SER A 217 -29.54 5.82 -33.88
N TYR A 218 -28.96 5.05 -34.81
CA TYR A 218 -28.60 5.59 -36.12
C TYR A 218 -29.84 6.09 -36.88
N GLY A 219 -30.99 5.39 -36.85
CA GLY A 219 -32.21 5.80 -37.55
C GLY A 219 -32.66 7.23 -37.21
N PRO A 220 -33.00 7.53 -35.93
CA PRO A 220 -33.39 8.88 -35.53
C PRO A 220 -32.28 9.91 -35.70
N GLN A 221 -31.02 9.52 -35.53
CA GLN A 221 -29.88 10.40 -35.75
C GLN A 221 -29.75 10.81 -37.22
N GLN A 222 -29.80 9.85 -38.15
CA GLN A 222 -29.67 10.11 -39.57
C GLN A 222 -30.89 10.87 -40.12
N TRP A 223 -32.09 10.59 -39.61
CA TRP A 223 -33.28 11.38 -39.93
C TRP A 223 -33.10 12.86 -39.56
N LEU A 224 -32.58 13.13 -38.36
CA LEU A 224 -32.33 14.49 -37.89
C LEU A 224 -31.33 15.22 -38.81
N MET A 225 -30.27 14.53 -39.21
CA MET A 225 -29.27 15.09 -40.14
C MET A 225 -29.84 15.33 -41.54
N MET A 226 -30.66 14.41 -42.06
CA MET A 226 -31.36 14.60 -43.35
C MET A 226 -32.27 15.82 -43.31
N ARG A 227 -33.07 15.97 -42.26
CA ARG A 227 -33.95 17.13 -42.10
C ARG A 227 -33.17 18.45 -42.02
N GLU A 228 -32.00 18.44 -41.39
CA GLU A 228 -31.18 19.64 -41.21
C GLU A 228 -30.37 20.01 -42.46
N MET A 229 -29.83 19.02 -43.18
CA MET A 229 -28.88 19.23 -44.28
C MET A 229 -29.48 19.05 -45.67
N ALA A 230 -30.56 18.28 -45.79
CA ALA A 230 -31.25 17.99 -47.04
C ALA A 230 -32.79 17.96 -46.85
N PRO A 231 -33.40 19.07 -46.38
CA PRO A 231 -34.82 19.10 -46.03
C PRO A 231 -35.74 18.68 -47.19
N ALA A 232 -35.40 19.05 -48.43
CA ALA A 232 -36.16 18.64 -49.60
C ALA A 232 -36.18 17.11 -49.81
N LEU A 233 -35.07 16.42 -49.52
CA LEU A 233 -34.98 14.97 -49.61
C LEU A 233 -35.82 14.30 -48.51
N ALA A 234 -35.76 14.82 -47.28
CA ALA A 234 -36.58 14.33 -46.17
C ALA A 234 -38.08 14.49 -46.45
N SER A 235 -38.48 15.66 -46.95
CA SER A 235 -39.88 15.98 -47.28
C SER A 235 -40.40 15.12 -48.44
N GLY A 236 -39.63 15.01 -49.54
CA GLY A 236 -39.99 14.20 -50.70
C GLY A 236 -40.14 12.70 -50.40
N ALA A 237 -39.51 12.22 -49.33
CA ALA A 237 -39.66 10.84 -48.84
C ALA A 237 -40.78 10.67 -47.79
N GLY A 238 -41.55 11.72 -47.49
CA GLY A 238 -42.60 11.68 -46.46
C GLY A 238 -42.07 11.60 -45.02
N LEU A 239 -40.77 11.82 -44.79
CA LEU A 239 -40.15 11.73 -43.46
C LEU A 239 -40.51 12.89 -42.54
N ASP A 240 -41.11 13.97 -43.06
CA ASP A 240 -41.60 15.08 -42.25
C ASP A 240 -42.72 14.66 -41.29
N ALA A 241 -43.46 13.60 -41.63
CA ALA A 241 -44.47 13.02 -40.76
C ALA A 241 -43.89 12.59 -39.40
N LEU A 242 -42.59 12.27 -39.32
CA LEU A 242 -41.89 11.90 -38.09
C LEU A 242 -41.69 13.09 -37.12
N ALA A 243 -41.68 14.32 -37.63
CA ALA A 243 -41.59 15.52 -36.80
C ALA A 243 -42.89 15.75 -36.00
N SER A 244 -44.04 15.34 -36.55
CA SER A 244 -45.33 15.48 -35.89
C SER A 244 -45.39 14.65 -34.61
N GLY A 245 -45.78 15.29 -33.49
CA GLY A 245 -45.95 14.63 -32.19
C GLY A 245 -44.69 13.97 -31.61
N ASN A 246 -43.48 14.40 -32.01
CA ASN A 246 -42.20 13.83 -31.55
C ASN A 246 -42.06 12.31 -31.78
N ARG A 247 -42.77 11.75 -32.77
CA ARG A 247 -42.79 10.31 -33.05
C ARG A 247 -41.40 9.72 -33.28
N TRP A 248 -40.49 10.51 -33.84
CA TRP A 248 -39.11 10.14 -34.09
C TRP A 248 -38.31 9.69 -32.84
N HIS A 249 -38.68 10.15 -31.64
CA HIS A 249 -37.98 9.84 -30.38
C HIS A 249 -38.23 8.43 -29.83
N GLY A 250 -39.33 7.78 -30.24
CA GLY A 250 -39.78 6.49 -29.71
C GLY A 250 -39.54 5.30 -30.64
N LEU A 251 -39.07 5.55 -31.86
CA LEU A 251 -38.89 4.52 -32.88
C LEU A 251 -37.50 3.88 -32.79
N GLY A 252 -37.46 2.55 -32.82
CA GLY A 252 -36.23 1.79 -32.99
C GLY A 252 -35.71 1.82 -34.43
N ASN A 253 -34.44 1.49 -34.65
CA ASN A 253 -33.83 1.45 -35.98
C ASN A 253 -34.61 0.58 -36.98
N SER A 254 -35.13 -0.57 -36.54
CA SER A 254 -35.94 -1.47 -37.37
C SER A 254 -37.27 -0.83 -37.82
N GLU A 255 -37.86 0.02 -36.99
CA GLU A 255 -39.09 0.73 -37.35
C GLU A 255 -38.81 1.84 -38.38
N TYR A 256 -37.64 2.48 -38.33
CA TYR A 256 -37.19 3.39 -39.38
C TYR A 256 -37.01 2.65 -40.70
N GLU A 257 -36.27 1.53 -40.70
CA GLU A 257 -36.03 0.72 -41.90
C GLU A 257 -37.34 0.24 -42.56
N GLN A 258 -38.29 -0.27 -41.76
CA GLN A 258 -39.51 -0.91 -42.27
C GLN A 258 -40.59 0.06 -42.73
N ARG A 259 -40.79 1.19 -42.03
CA ARG A 259 -41.98 2.04 -42.26
C ARG A 259 -41.84 3.07 -43.38
N PHE A 260 -40.62 3.43 -43.79
CA PHE A 260 -40.41 4.62 -44.63
C PHE A 260 -39.49 4.42 -45.84
N GLY A 261 -39.08 3.19 -46.15
CA GLY A 261 -38.02 2.96 -47.15
C GLY A 261 -36.73 3.70 -46.79
N PHE A 262 -36.50 3.91 -45.48
CA PHE A 262 -35.53 4.85 -44.93
C PHE A 262 -34.11 4.58 -45.43
N SER A 263 -33.73 3.31 -45.59
CA SER A 263 -32.41 2.93 -46.06
C SER A 263 -32.12 3.42 -47.49
N ARG A 264 -33.13 3.43 -48.38
CA ARG A 264 -32.97 3.98 -49.74
C ARG A 264 -32.75 5.49 -49.70
N VAL A 265 -33.53 6.20 -48.88
CA VAL A 265 -33.40 7.65 -48.70
C VAL A 265 -32.04 8.00 -48.07
N LEU A 266 -31.58 7.19 -47.12
CA LEU A 266 -30.28 7.33 -46.48
C LEU A 266 -29.12 7.19 -47.48
N LEU A 267 -29.20 6.27 -48.45
CA LEU A 267 -28.21 6.21 -49.53
C LEU A 267 -28.23 7.47 -50.39
N THR A 268 -29.41 7.93 -50.78
CA THR A 268 -29.53 9.18 -51.55
C THR A 268 -28.95 10.37 -50.77
N PHE A 269 -29.15 10.40 -49.45
CA PHE A 269 -28.56 11.41 -48.58
C PHE A 269 -27.04 11.33 -48.56
N PHE A 270 -26.46 10.12 -48.42
CA PHE A 270 -25.02 9.96 -48.41
C PHE A 270 -24.37 10.26 -49.77
N ALA A 271 -25.06 9.94 -50.85
CA ALA A 271 -24.65 10.23 -52.22
C ALA A 271 -24.99 11.66 -52.66
N ALA A 272 -25.70 12.46 -51.86
CA ALA A 272 -26.12 13.79 -52.24
C ALA A 272 -24.92 14.69 -52.52
N ARG A 273 -25.02 15.48 -53.61
CA ARG A 273 -23.98 16.39 -54.08
C ARG A 273 -24.55 17.75 -54.46
N SER A 274 -23.74 18.78 -54.27
CA SER A 274 -23.96 20.13 -54.81
C SER A 274 -22.65 20.63 -55.42
N GLY A 275 -22.64 20.90 -56.73
CA GLY A 275 -21.43 21.31 -57.46
C GLY A 275 -20.27 20.30 -57.37
N GLY A 276 -20.56 19.00 -57.41
CA GLY A 276 -19.57 17.92 -57.26
C GLY A 276 -19.04 17.71 -55.83
N ARG A 277 -19.52 18.46 -54.85
CA ARG A 277 -19.15 18.35 -53.44
C ARG A 277 -20.25 17.68 -52.63
N ASN A 278 -19.90 16.92 -51.60
CA ASN A 278 -20.87 16.41 -50.63
C ASN A 278 -21.47 17.55 -49.80
N LEU A 279 -22.45 17.23 -48.96
CA LEU A 279 -23.17 18.22 -48.13
C LEU A 279 -22.30 18.86 -47.02
N MET A 280 -21.05 18.43 -46.85
CA MET A 280 -20.04 19.05 -45.98
C MET A 280 -18.98 19.85 -46.77
N GLY A 281 -19.04 19.83 -48.11
CA GLY A 281 -18.14 20.55 -49.00
C GLY A 281 -16.94 19.74 -49.50
N ALA A 282 -16.77 18.49 -49.09
CA ALA A 282 -15.70 17.63 -49.59
C ALA A 282 -15.97 17.19 -51.04
N ARG A 283 -14.92 17.18 -51.89
CA ARG A 283 -15.01 16.70 -53.28
C ARG A 283 -14.86 15.18 -53.32
N ASP A 284 -15.60 14.54 -54.23
CA ASP A 284 -15.41 13.12 -54.60
C ASP A 284 -15.51 12.10 -53.46
N VAL A 285 -16.07 12.48 -52.31
CA VAL A 285 -16.22 11.64 -51.11
C VAL A 285 -17.68 11.61 -50.69
N ASP A 286 -18.25 10.42 -50.52
CA ASP A 286 -19.60 10.26 -49.97
C ASP A 286 -19.67 10.77 -48.53
N LEU A 287 -20.85 11.25 -48.12
CA LEU A 287 -21.03 11.83 -46.80
C LEU A 287 -20.72 10.84 -45.65
N HIS A 288 -21.02 9.55 -45.85
CA HIS A 288 -20.72 8.51 -44.85
C HIS A 288 -19.22 8.19 -44.71
N LEU A 289 -18.39 8.69 -45.61
CA LEU A 289 -16.92 8.59 -45.58
C LEU A 289 -16.27 9.91 -45.10
N ASP A 290 -17.06 10.84 -44.57
CA ASP A 290 -16.62 12.16 -44.14
C ASP A 290 -16.61 12.25 -42.60
N TYR A 291 -15.42 12.40 -42.01
CA TYR A 291 -15.29 12.52 -40.54
C TYR A 291 -16.03 13.75 -40.00
N ALA A 292 -16.04 14.88 -40.70
CA ALA A 292 -16.68 16.10 -40.25
C ALA A 292 -18.21 15.91 -40.18
N PHE A 293 -18.78 15.14 -41.12
CA PHE A 293 -20.19 14.76 -41.07
C PHE A 293 -20.49 13.96 -39.78
N TRP A 294 -19.71 12.93 -39.47
CA TRP A 294 -19.95 12.10 -38.29
C TRP A 294 -19.71 12.83 -36.97
N ILE A 295 -18.69 13.70 -36.91
CA ILE A 295 -18.43 14.58 -35.77
C ILE A 295 -19.64 15.49 -35.51
N ARG A 296 -20.12 16.18 -36.56
CA ARG A 296 -21.32 17.03 -36.48
C ARG A 296 -22.52 16.22 -36.00
N THR A 297 -22.72 15.06 -36.58
CA THR A 297 -23.85 14.16 -36.31
C THR A 297 -23.88 13.68 -34.86
N ALA A 298 -22.74 13.30 -34.31
CA ALA A 298 -22.64 12.87 -32.91
C ALA A 298 -22.81 14.04 -31.92
N ILE A 299 -22.24 15.22 -32.21
CA ILE A 299 -22.44 16.43 -31.41
C ILE A 299 -23.92 16.82 -31.41
N ARG A 300 -24.56 16.89 -32.59
CA ARG A 300 -26.00 17.19 -32.72
C ARG A 300 -26.85 16.23 -31.89
N TRP A 301 -26.51 14.94 -31.93
CA TRP A 301 -27.18 13.90 -31.17
C TRP A 301 -27.03 14.08 -29.65
N LEU A 302 -25.88 14.54 -29.18
CA LEU A 302 -25.68 14.82 -27.75
C LEU A 302 -26.61 15.93 -27.24
N PHE A 303 -26.87 16.97 -28.03
CA PHE A 303 -27.87 18.00 -27.69
C PHE A 303 -29.28 17.42 -27.56
N VAL A 304 -29.65 16.50 -28.45
CA VAL A 304 -30.93 15.76 -28.35
C VAL A 304 -30.99 14.95 -27.05
N LYS A 305 -29.90 14.27 -26.70
CA LYS A 305 -29.80 13.47 -25.46
C LYS A 305 -29.82 14.33 -24.20
N LYS A 306 -29.33 15.57 -24.26
CA LYS A 306 -29.42 16.53 -23.16
C LYS A 306 -30.87 16.90 -22.87
N GLY A 307 -31.58 17.45 -23.85
CA GLY A 307 -32.89 18.08 -23.61
C GLY A 307 -32.81 19.08 -22.44
N THR A 308 -33.67 18.93 -21.43
CA THR A 308 -33.67 19.76 -20.22
C THR A 308 -32.71 19.30 -19.12
N ARG A 309 -31.97 18.21 -19.32
CA ARG A 309 -31.10 17.59 -18.29
C ARG A 309 -29.68 18.14 -18.30
N SER A 310 -28.82 17.63 -17.40
CA SER A 310 -27.39 17.95 -17.38
C SER A 310 -26.63 17.32 -18.56
N TRP A 311 -25.43 17.83 -18.85
CA TRP A 311 -24.53 17.18 -19.82
C TRP A 311 -24.09 15.79 -19.35
N ALA A 312 -23.92 15.59 -18.04
CA ALA A 312 -23.61 14.28 -17.47
C ALA A 312 -24.70 13.24 -17.77
N ASP A 313 -25.98 13.64 -17.69
CA ASP A 313 -27.10 12.79 -18.08
C ASP A 313 -27.14 12.55 -19.59
N ALA A 314 -26.80 13.56 -20.40
CA ALA A 314 -26.71 13.42 -21.85
C ALA A 314 -25.67 12.34 -22.24
N VAL A 315 -24.48 12.38 -21.63
CA VAL A 315 -23.41 11.40 -21.83
C VAL A 315 -23.86 10.00 -21.41
N LYS A 316 -24.51 9.87 -20.23
CA LYS A 316 -25.06 8.58 -19.79
C LYS A 316 -26.06 8.02 -20.80
N ARG A 317 -27.00 8.85 -21.28
CA ARG A 317 -28.04 8.48 -22.25
C ARG A 317 -27.52 8.25 -23.66
N TYR A 318 -26.33 8.76 -23.97
CA TYR A 318 -25.63 8.50 -25.22
C TYR A 318 -25.38 6.99 -25.36
N ASN A 319 -24.88 6.36 -24.29
CA ASN A 319 -24.63 4.91 -24.20
C ASN A 319 -25.78 4.12 -23.50
N GLY A 320 -27.00 4.66 -23.48
CA GLY A 320 -28.18 3.96 -22.94
C GLY A 320 -28.49 4.22 -21.46
N SER A 321 -28.77 3.17 -20.70
CA SER A 321 -29.21 3.26 -19.29
C SER A 321 -28.57 2.19 -18.40
N GLY A 322 -28.76 2.27 -17.08
CA GLY A 322 -28.20 1.32 -16.12
C GLY A 322 -26.75 1.59 -15.71
N ALA A 323 -26.12 0.59 -15.09
CA ALA A 323 -24.80 0.70 -14.47
C ALA A 323 -23.64 0.82 -15.48
N SER A 324 -23.73 0.17 -16.63
CA SER A 324 -22.73 0.31 -17.70
C SER A 324 -22.72 1.73 -18.27
N ALA A 325 -23.90 2.32 -18.53
CA ALA A 325 -24.04 3.70 -18.95
C ALA A 325 -23.52 4.71 -17.90
N ALA A 326 -23.68 4.41 -16.60
CA ALA A 326 -23.10 5.24 -15.54
C ALA A 326 -21.56 5.19 -15.54
N ARG A 327 -20.97 3.99 -15.65
CA ARG A 327 -19.51 3.82 -15.79
C ARG A 327 -18.95 4.54 -17.02
N TYR A 328 -19.65 4.42 -18.15
CA TYR A 328 -19.32 5.15 -19.37
C TYR A 328 -19.28 6.66 -19.14
N ARG A 329 -20.33 7.22 -18.51
CA ARG A 329 -20.38 8.64 -18.15
C ARG A 329 -19.20 9.04 -17.28
N ASP A 330 -18.91 8.27 -16.23
CA ASP A 330 -17.84 8.60 -15.29
C ASP A 330 -16.48 8.58 -15.98
N ALA A 331 -16.21 7.59 -16.84
CA ALA A 331 -15.00 7.54 -17.65
C ALA A 331 -14.87 8.73 -18.61
N VAL A 332 -15.97 9.13 -19.27
CA VAL A 332 -15.98 10.29 -20.18
C VAL A 332 -15.71 11.58 -19.41
N LEU A 333 -16.41 11.82 -18.30
CA LEU A 333 -16.30 13.06 -17.52
C LEU A 333 -15.00 13.16 -16.73
N ALA A 334 -14.42 12.05 -16.28
CA ALA A 334 -13.11 12.04 -15.64
C ALA A 334 -12.04 12.66 -16.57
N ARG A 335 -12.09 12.34 -17.87
CA ARG A 335 -11.19 12.93 -18.88
C ARG A 335 -11.43 14.42 -19.12
N VAL A 336 -12.67 14.89 -18.97
CA VAL A 336 -13.03 16.31 -19.10
C VAL A 336 -12.53 17.10 -17.88
N GLY A 337 -12.49 16.50 -16.69
CA GLY A 337 -12.06 17.16 -15.44
C GLY A 337 -10.54 17.21 -15.20
N ALA A 338 -9.73 16.44 -15.94
CA ALA A 338 -8.29 16.31 -15.68
C ALA A 338 -7.49 17.60 -16.04
N ALA A 339 -6.66 18.09 -15.12
CA ALA A 339 -5.93 19.35 -15.28
C ALA A 339 -4.79 19.31 -16.33
N ASP A 340 -4.20 18.13 -16.58
CA ASP A 340 -3.09 17.96 -17.52
C ASP A 340 -3.55 17.57 -18.93
N ALA A 341 -2.68 17.79 -19.94
CA ALA A 341 -2.88 17.21 -21.26
C ALA A 341 -3.08 15.69 -21.11
N PHE A 342 -4.22 15.21 -21.60
CA PHE A 342 -4.69 13.85 -21.34
C PHE A 342 -3.63 12.83 -21.75
N ARG A 343 -3.09 12.05 -20.80
CA ARG A 343 -2.32 10.86 -21.15
C ARG A 343 -3.32 9.80 -21.58
N ALA A 344 -3.12 9.17 -22.72
CA ALA A 344 -3.98 8.09 -23.27
C ALA A 344 -4.00 6.80 -22.42
N THR A 345 -3.84 6.92 -21.10
CA THR A 345 -3.67 5.88 -20.11
C THR A 345 -4.95 5.46 -19.41
N ASP A 346 -6.05 6.19 -19.56
CA ASP A 346 -7.24 5.98 -18.74
C ASP A 346 -8.25 5.02 -19.38
N GLN A 347 -7.84 3.75 -19.48
CA GLN A 347 -8.75 2.62 -19.46
C GLN A 347 -8.50 1.81 -18.18
N ALA A 348 -8.45 2.52 -17.06
CA ALA A 348 -8.54 1.91 -15.73
C ALA A 348 -10.03 1.59 -15.47
N SER A 349 -10.50 0.39 -15.84
CA SER A 349 -11.51 -0.33 -15.05
C SER A 349 -11.94 -1.71 -15.58
N GLU A 350 -11.49 -2.19 -16.74
CA GLU A 350 -11.95 -3.52 -17.22
C GLU A 350 -10.86 -4.56 -17.48
N ASP A 351 -9.59 -4.17 -17.62
CA ASP A 351 -8.51 -5.16 -17.69
C ASP A 351 -8.06 -5.54 -16.28
N THR A 352 -8.69 -6.57 -15.74
CA THR A 352 -8.16 -7.32 -14.59
C THR A 352 -6.74 -7.74 -14.97
N PRO A 353 -5.70 -7.40 -14.20
CA PRO A 353 -4.33 -7.77 -14.53
C PRO A 353 -4.28 -9.28 -14.68
N THR A 354 -3.90 -9.77 -15.86
CA THR A 354 -3.65 -11.19 -16.08
C THR A 354 -2.59 -11.61 -15.08
N GLN A 355 -2.97 -12.48 -14.15
CA GLN A 355 -2.12 -13.00 -13.08
C GLN A 355 -1.12 -14.04 -13.64
N ALA A 356 -0.52 -13.74 -14.78
CA ALA A 356 0.55 -14.52 -15.38
C ALA A 356 1.87 -14.06 -14.75
N ASN A 357 2.62 -15.00 -14.19
CA ASN A 357 3.97 -14.80 -13.69
C ASN A 357 4.79 -14.02 -14.73
N ALA A 358 5.07 -12.76 -14.45
CA ALA A 358 5.42 -11.80 -15.49
C ALA A 358 6.93 -11.82 -15.81
N ASP A 359 7.26 -12.39 -16.96
CA ASP A 359 8.60 -12.37 -17.58
C ASP A 359 9.16 -10.95 -17.83
N GLY A 360 8.37 -9.89 -17.60
CA GLY A 360 8.75 -8.49 -17.81
C GLY A 360 9.36 -7.77 -16.61
N ALA A 361 9.25 -8.30 -15.38
CA ALA A 361 9.90 -7.70 -14.21
C ALA A 361 10.54 -8.75 -13.28
N ARG A 362 11.80 -8.53 -12.90
CA ARG A 362 12.49 -9.31 -11.88
C ARG A 362 12.57 -8.53 -10.57
N LEU A 363 12.03 -9.12 -9.50
CA LEU A 363 12.02 -8.55 -8.15
C LEU A 363 13.05 -9.26 -7.27
N SER A 364 13.93 -8.50 -6.60
CA SER A 364 14.92 -9.05 -5.68
C SER A 364 15.16 -8.13 -4.49
N TRP A 365 15.30 -8.70 -3.29
CA TRP A 365 15.63 -7.95 -2.08
C TRP A 365 17.14 -7.69 -2.03
N VAL A 366 17.54 -6.43 -1.83
CA VAL A 366 18.95 -6.02 -1.75
C VAL A 366 19.26 -5.42 -0.38
N ASP A 367 20.55 -5.34 -0.04
CA ASP A 367 21.02 -4.86 1.27
C ASP A 367 20.43 -5.65 2.45
N ILE A 368 20.27 -6.96 2.28
CA ILE A 368 19.72 -7.85 3.31
C ILE A 368 20.86 -8.50 4.10
N THR A 369 21.00 -8.12 5.37
CA THR A 369 21.92 -8.77 6.30
C THR A 369 21.27 -10.04 6.87
N ARG A 370 21.94 -11.18 6.67
CA ARG A 370 21.56 -12.45 7.28
C ARG A 370 22.60 -12.88 8.29
N ILE A 371 22.15 -13.31 9.46
CA ILE A 371 22.99 -13.88 10.51
C ILE A 371 22.38 -15.23 10.95
N PRO A 372 23.19 -16.18 11.46
CA PRO A 372 22.69 -17.49 11.85
C PRO A 372 21.81 -17.41 13.11
N ASN A 373 20.67 -18.10 13.10
CA ASN A 373 19.85 -18.33 14.29
C ASN A 373 20.46 -19.45 15.18
N SER A 374 19.78 -19.85 16.27
CA SER A 374 20.28 -20.91 17.18
C SER A 374 20.53 -22.26 16.49
N ASN A 375 19.85 -22.50 15.35
CA ASN A 375 19.99 -23.74 14.57
C ASN A 375 21.00 -23.58 13.41
N GLY A 376 21.76 -22.48 13.37
CA GLY A 376 22.70 -22.18 12.29
C GLY A 376 22.06 -21.69 10.98
N VAL A 377 20.73 -21.54 10.93
CA VAL A 377 20.01 -21.11 9.72
C VAL A 377 20.12 -19.60 9.56
N GLN A 378 20.54 -19.15 8.39
CA GLN A 378 20.71 -17.73 8.05
C GLN A 378 19.35 -17.02 7.95
N GLN A 379 19.07 -16.10 8.87
CA GLN A 379 17.82 -15.36 8.96
C GLN A 379 18.05 -13.84 9.00
N VAL A 380 17.04 -13.09 8.59
CA VAL A 380 17.04 -11.63 8.66
C VAL A 380 16.42 -11.23 9.99
N PHE A 381 17.15 -10.49 10.81
CA PHE A 381 16.70 -10.03 12.12
C PHE A 381 16.54 -8.51 12.12
N TYR A 382 15.40 -8.02 12.58
CA TYR A 382 15.11 -6.60 12.74
C TYR A 382 14.85 -6.28 14.21
N ARG A 383 15.54 -5.25 14.73
CA ARG A 383 15.32 -4.80 16.10
C ARG A 383 14.04 -4.00 16.27
N LEU A 384 13.30 -4.27 17.34
CA LEU A 384 12.06 -3.57 17.68
C LEU A 384 12.29 -2.19 18.29
N ASP A 385 13.47 -1.99 18.89
CA ASP A 385 13.95 -0.70 19.35
C ASP A 385 14.83 -0.05 18.27
N GLY A 386 14.70 1.27 18.13
CA GLY A 386 15.37 2.00 17.06
C GLY A 386 16.90 1.88 17.15
N ALA A 387 17.57 1.75 16.01
CA ALA A 387 19.01 1.98 15.95
C ALA A 387 19.31 3.49 16.12
N PRO A 388 20.47 3.85 16.69
CA PRO A 388 20.90 5.25 16.81
C PRO A 388 21.09 5.85 15.42
N GLU A 389 20.57 7.05 15.23
CA GLU A 389 20.51 7.78 13.97
C GLU A 389 21.90 7.98 13.33
N ILE A 390 21.99 7.74 12.02
CA ILE A 390 22.81 8.62 11.18
C ILE A 390 21.81 9.57 10.50
N GLY A 391 21.76 10.82 10.98
CA GLY A 391 21.19 11.95 10.23
C GLY A 391 19.68 12.21 10.34
N VAL A 392 18.95 11.58 11.25
CA VAL A 392 17.55 11.94 11.54
C VAL A 392 17.54 13.01 12.64
N LYS A 393 16.71 14.06 12.50
CA LYS A 393 16.59 15.12 13.51
C LYS A 393 15.77 14.60 14.70
N PRO A 394 16.10 14.98 15.94
CA PRO A 394 15.26 14.69 17.11
C PRO A 394 13.81 15.11 16.85
N GLY A 395 12.87 14.15 16.93
CA GLY A 395 11.44 14.37 16.66
C GLY A 395 10.89 13.65 15.43
N ASN A 396 11.74 13.07 14.57
CA ASN A 396 11.28 12.23 13.46
C ASN A 396 11.20 10.75 13.86
N GLU A 397 10.13 10.08 13.44
CA GLU A 397 9.94 8.67 13.75
C GLU A 397 10.99 7.80 13.02
N SER A 398 11.70 6.94 13.75
CA SER A 398 12.64 6.00 13.13
C SER A 398 11.90 4.95 12.29
N HIS A 399 12.47 4.59 11.15
CA HIS A 399 11.88 3.60 10.23
C HIS A 399 12.76 2.36 10.14
N ALA A 400 12.16 1.21 9.88
CA ALA A 400 12.84 0.06 9.29
C ALA A 400 12.76 0.18 7.78
N ILE A 401 13.89 -0.04 7.09
CA ILE A 401 13.99 0.09 5.64
C ILE A 401 14.23 -1.29 5.03
N PHE A 402 13.48 -1.60 3.98
CA PHE A 402 13.62 -2.80 3.17
C PHE A 402 13.79 -2.37 1.72
N ASN A 403 14.95 -2.66 1.13
CA ASN A 403 15.24 -2.25 -0.25
C ASN A 403 14.83 -3.35 -1.23
N LEU A 404 13.86 -3.03 -2.09
CA LEU A 404 13.46 -3.90 -3.19
C LEU A 404 14.08 -3.41 -4.50
N LYS A 405 14.95 -4.20 -5.12
CA LYS A 405 15.41 -3.97 -6.48
C LYS A 405 14.40 -4.53 -7.46
N VAL A 406 13.96 -3.68 -8.38
CA VAL A 406 13.11 -4.04 -9.52
C VAL A 406 13.91 -3.85 -10.79
N GLU A 407 13.98 -4.89 -11.60
CA GLU A 407 14.64 -4.89 -12.89
C GLU A 407 13.58 -5.10 -13.98
N ASN A 408 13.54 -4.19 -14.95
CA ASN A 408 12.73 -4.35 -16.15
C ASN A 408 13.47 -5.31 -17.10
N THR A 409 12.95 -6.53 -17.21
CA THR A 409 13.54 -7.59 -18.03
C THR A 409 13.06 -7.51 -19.48
N ASN A 410 12.11 -6.62 -19.80
CA ASN A 410 11.76 -6.33 -21.18
C ASN A 410 12.88 -5.56 -21.87
N SER A 411 13.21 -5.98 -23.09
CA SER A 411 14.11 -5.24 -23.98
C SER A 411 13.37 -4.15 -24.77
N VAL A 412 12.05 -4.27 -24.90
CA VAL A 412 11.27 -3.45 -25.83
C VAL A 412 10.48 -2.36 -25.13
N TYR A 413 9.86 -2.68 -23.98
CA TYR A 413 8.86 -1.83 -23.34
C TYR A 413 9.35 -1.25 -22.00
N ASN A 414 9.11 0.05 -21.81
CA ASN A 414 9.20 0.67 -20.50
C ASN A 414 8.05 0.20 -19.61
N HIS A 415 8.31 0.07 -18.31
CA HIS A 415 7.27 -0.03 -17.31
C HIS A 415 6.70 1.37 -17.07
N SER A 416 5.45 1.59 -17.49
CA SER A 416 4.75 2.86 -17.28
C SER A 416 3.65 2.74 -16.22
N ASN A 417 3.25 3.87 -15.63
CA ASN A 417 2.20 3.90 -14.60
C ASN A 417 2.47 2.89 -13.46
N VAL A 418 3.69 2.97 -12.93
CA VAL A 418 4.23 2.00 -11.97
C VAL A 418 3.62 2.19 -10.59
N GLU A 419 3.11 1.11 -10.00
CA GLU A 419 2.62 1.06 -8.63
C GLU A 419 3.34 -0.04 -7.84
N THR A 420 3.87 0.30 -6.65
CA THR A 420 4.32 -0.69 -5.67
C THR A 420 3.30 -0.79 -4.56
N ARG A 421 2.79 -2.00 -4.35
CA ARG A 421 1.79 -2.30 -3.32
C ARG A 421 2.42 -3.13 -2.23
N VAL A 422 2.28 -2.72 -0.98
CA VAL A 422 2.95 -3.37 0.15
C VAL A 422 1.93 -3.79 1.21
N ARG A 423 2.16 -4.98 1.79
CA ARG A 423 1.50 -5.47 3.01
C ARG A 423 2.53 -6.03 3.99
N LEU A 424 2.23 -5.91 5.28
CA LEU A 424 2.98 -6.55 6.36
C LEU A 424 2.06 -7.51 7.11
N PHE A 425 2.58 -8.71 7.35
CA PHE A 425 1.92 -9.77 8.09
C PHE A 425 2.71 -10.14 9.33
N LYS A 426 1.98 -10.42 10.40
CA LYS A 426 2.44 -11.17 11.56
C LYS A 426 2.20 -12.66 11.31
N ILE A 427 3.18 -13.51 11.64
CA ILE A 427 3.06 -14.95 11.48
C ILE A 427 2.77 -15.58 12.84
N HIS A 428 1.72 -16.39 12.94
CA HIS A 428 1.40 -17.15 14.16
C HIS A 428 2.00 -18.55 14.14
N ARG A 429 2.04 -19.19 15.31
CA ARG A 429 2.44 -20.60 15.45
C ARG A 429 1.50 -21.49 14.62
N GLY A 430 2.02 -22.10 13.55
CA GLY A 430 1.22 -22.79 12.53
C GLY A 430 1.26 -22.15 11.13
N ARG A 431 2.00 -21.04 10.97
CA ARG A 431 2.17 -20.27 9.71
C ARG A 431 0.90 -19.55 9.22
N GLU A 432 -0.06 -19.31 10.11
CA GLU A 432 -1.19 -18.43 9.81
C GLU A 432 -0.72 -16.96 9.71
N LEU A 433 -1.22 -16.25 8.70
CA LEU A 433 -0.84 -14.86 8.40
C LEU A 433 -1.94 -13.90 8.86
N GLU A 434 -1.61 -13.00 9.79
CA GLU A 434 -2.47 -11.90 10.20
C GLU A 434 -1.94 -10.59 9.60
N GLN A 435 -2.74 -9.89 8.80
CA GLN A 435 -2.34 -8.62 8.22
C GLN A 435 -2.28 -7.53 9.29
N VAL A 436 -1.15 -6.82 9.37
CA VAL A 436 -0.91 -5.74 10.33
C VAL A 436 -0.86 -4.38 9.64
N TYR A 437 -0.47 -4.35 8.37
CA TYR A 437 -0.39 -3.13 7.58
C TYR A 437 -0.71 -3.38 6.10
N PRO A 438 -1.56 -2.55 5.46
CA PRO A 438 -2.49 -1.60 6.09
C PRO A 438 -3.41 -2.30 7.10
N ALA A 439 -4.18 -1.54 7.90
CA ALA A 439 -5.15 -2.13 8.81
C ALA A 439 -6.09 -3.09 8.05
N PRO A 440 -6.52 -4.22 8.64
CA PRO A 440 -7.30 -5.25 7.95
C PRO A 440 -8.60 -4.75 7.29
N ASP A 441 -9.17 -3.69 7.86
CA ASP A 441 -10.40 -3.01 7.44
C ASP A 441 -10.16 -1.82 6.48
N ALA A 442 -8.90 -1.50 6.16
CA ALA A 442 -8.59 -0.42 5.24
C ALA A 442 -8.97 -0.77 3.79
N SER A 443 -9.69 0.15 3.13
CA SER A 443 -9.88 0.14 1.67
C SER A 443 -9.01 1.25 1.07
N PRO A 444 -7.97 0.92 0.29
CA PRO A 444 -7.59 -0.39 -0.23
C PRO A 444 -6.82 -1.28 0.75
N SER A 445 -6.88 -2.60 0.56
CA SER A 445 -6.19 -3.61 1.39
C SER A 445 -4.65 -3.61 1.24
N TRP A 446 -4.09 -2.65 0.51
CA TRP A 446 -2.67 -2.50 0.19
C TRP A 446 -2.25 -1.06 0.42
N ASN A 447 -1.04 -0.85 0.94
CA ASN A 447 -0.44 0.48 0.87
C ASN A 447 0.13 0.66 -0.54
N VAL A 448 -0.32 1.68 -1.27
CA VAL A 448 0.04 1.89 -2.68
C VAL A 448 0.96 3.11 -2.81
N ALA A 449 2.15 2.90 -3.37
CA ALA A 449 3.08 3.96 -3.73
C ALA A 449 3.25 4.01 -5.25
N ARG A 450 2.97 5.18 -5.86
CA ARG A 450 3.23 5.41 -7.29
C ARG A 450 4.67 5.84 -7.52
N GLN A 451 5.24 5.40 -8.63
CA GLN A 451 6.64 5.63 -8.98
C GLN A 451 6.77 6.20 -10.40
N SER A 452 7.94 6.74 -10.71
CA SER A 452 8.30 7.09 -12.09
C SER A 452 8.38 5.84 -12.96
N ASP A 453 8.20 6.05 -14.26
CA ASP A 453 8.38 4.98 -15.24
C ASP A 453 9.79 4.38 -15.15
N LEU A 454 9.90 3.06 -15.34
CA LEU A 454 11.17 2.33 -15.35
C LEU A 454 11.51 1.95 -16.79
N GLU A 455 12.64 2.43 -17.29
CA GLU A 455 13.09 2.19 -18.67
C GLU A 455 13.34 0.69 -18.92
N ASP A 456 13.26 0.27 -20.17
CA ASP A 456 13.65 -1.08 -20.61
C ASP A 456 15.13 -1.39 -20.29
N GLU A 457 15.41 -2.65 -19.97
CA GLU A 457 16.73 -3.14 -19.53
C GLU A 457 17.33 -2.31 -18.36
N SER A 458 16.50 -1.63 -17.55
CA SER A 458 16.95 -0.81 -16.42
C SER A 458 16.51 -1.38 -15.07
N SER A 459 17.08 -0.85 -13.99
CA SER A 459 16.68 -1.25 -12.64
C SER A 459 16.59 -0.07 -11.69
N ALA A 460 15.69 -0.17 -10.72
CA ALA A 460 15.51 0.82 -9.66
C ALA A 460 15.45 0.14 -8.29
N ILE A 461 15.91 0.86 -7.26
CA ILE A 461 15.79 0.44 -5.86
C ILE A 461 14.64 1.21 -5.21
N ILE A 462 13.67 0.48 -4.69
CA ILE A 462 12.49 0.99 -4.04
C ILE A 462 12.65 0.80 -2.52
N PRO A 463 12.83 1.88 -1.74
CA PRO A 463 12.92 1.77 -0.29
C PRO A 463 11.51 1.65 0.33
N ILE A 464 11.21 0.49 0.90
CA ILE A 464 9.98 0.23 1.65
C ILE A 464 10.25 0.57 3.11
N ARG A 465 9.48 1.51 3.66
CA ARG A 465 9.69 2.05 5.01
C ARG A 465 8.52 1.71 5.91
N PHE A 466 8.82 1.06 7.04
CA PHE A 466 7.82 0.82 8.09
C PHE A 466 8.16 1.63 9.35
N PRO A 467 7.23 2.44 9.86
CA PRO A 467 7.37 3.04 11.18
C PRO A 467 7.53 1.94 12.24
N ARG A 468 8.34 2.18 13.27
CA ARG A 468 8.62 1.14 14.30
C ARG A 468 7.37 0.71 15.06
N HIS A 469 6.42 1.61 15.30
CA HIS A 469 5.16 1.24 15.95
C HIS A 469 4.36 0.21 15.13
N ILE A 470 4.51 0.18 13.80
CA ILE A 470 3.91 -0.83 12.93
C ILE A 470 4.61 -2.18 13.09
N LEU A 471 5.96 -2.20 13.12
CA LEU A 471 6.70 -3.44 13.40
C LEU A 471 6.39 -4.01 14.79
N GLN A 472 6.20 -3.15 15.79
CA GLN A 472 5.80 -3.58 17.13
C GLN A 472 4.43 -4.25 17.17
N LYS A 473 3.50 -3.85 16.30
CA LYS A 473 2.21 -4.54 16.14
C LYS A 473 2.39 -5.93 15.47
N ALA A 474 3.38 -6.07 14.60
CA ALA A 474 3.69 -7.33 13.93
C ALA A 474 4.47 -8.34 14.78
N TYR A 475 4.96 -7.93 15.95
CA TYR A 475 5.68 -8.82 16.86
C TYR A 475 4.74 -9.79 17.59
N ALA A 476 4.98 -11.09 17.45
CA ALA A 476 4.40 -12.14 18.27
C ALA A 476 5.49 -12.73 19.19
N PRO A 477 5.35 -12.69 20.52
CA PRO A 477 6.39 -13.23 21.39
C PRO A 477 6.54 -14.76 21.32
N ASP A 478 5.48 -15.46 20.97
CA ASP A 478 5.43 -16.91 20.79
C ASP A 478 5.97 -17.35 19.43
N TYR A 479 5.93 -16.46 18.43
CA TYR A 479 6.47 -16.69 17.09
C TYR A 479 6.89 -15.37 16.45
N PRO A 480 8.10 -14.86 16.72
CA PRO A 480 8.52 -13.50 16.35
C PRO A 480 8.82 -13.31 14.86
N MET A 481 8.20 -14.10 13.99
CA MET A 481 8.34 -14.00 12.54
C MET A 481 7.29 -13.06 11.96
N ALA A 482 7.72 -12.24 11.01
CA ALA A 482 6.89 -11.37 10.21
C ALA A 482 7.22 -11.55 8.72
N ARG A 483 6.27 -11.18 7.86
CA ARG A 483 6.41 -11.28 6.41
C ARG A 483 5.99 -9.99 5.74
N ILE A 484 6.82 -9.48 4.86
CA ILE A 484 6.44 -8.42 3.92
C ILE A 484 6.03 -9.08 2.61
N GLU A 485 4.90 -8.65 2.07
CA GLU A 485 4.51 -8.97 0.70
C GLU A 485 4.49 -7.70 -0.15
N VAL A 486 5.05 -7.81 -1.36
CA VAL A 486 5.06 -6.73 -2.33
C VAL A 486 4.45 -7.23 -3.64
N GLU A 487 3.56 -6.42 -4.20
CA GLU A 487 3.08 -6.55 -5.56
C GLU A 487 3.52 -5.31 -6.35
N TYR A 488 4.42 -5.50 -7.31
CA TYR A 488 4.84 -4.49 -8.25
C TYR A 488 3.95 -4.57 -9.50
N ARG A 489 3.23 -3.50 -9.82
CA ARG A 489 2.38 -3.39 -11.01
C ARG A 489 2.95 -2.37 -11.98
N TRP A 490 2.87 -2.68 -13.26
CA TRP A 490 3.21 -1.76 -14.32
C TRP A 490 2.29 -1.95 -15.51
N ARG A 491 2.37 -1.00 -16.44
CA ARG A 491 1.72 -1.07 -17.72
C ARG A 491 2.77 -1.07 -18.82
N GLU A 492 2.74 -2.07 -19.68
CA GLU A 492 3.54 -2.10 -20.91
C GLU A 492 2.74 -1.45 -22.02
N VAL A 493 3.17 -0.29 -22.53
CA VAL A 493 2.45 0.40 -23.62
C VAL A 493 2.86 -0.22 -24.94
N ASN A 494 1.98 -1.05 -25.50
CA ASN A 494 2.17 -1.62 -26.83
C ASN A 494 1.20 -1.00 -27.87
N GLN A 495 1.31 -1.48 -29.10
CA GLN A 495 0.52 -1.05 -30.26
C GLN A 495 -0.99 -1.38 -30.19
N PHE A 496 -1.46 -2.11 -29.17
CA PHE A 496 -2.86 -2.54 -28.99
C PHE A 496 -3.53 -1.93 -27.75
N GLY A 497 -2.82 -1.03 -27.04
CA GLY A 497 -3.30 -0.49 -25.77
C GLY A 497 -2.58 -1.21 -24.65
N GLY A 498 -1.98 -0.44 -23.73
CA GLY A 498 -1.04 -1.03 -22.79
C GLY A 498 -1.71 -2.01 -21.84
N ARG A 499 -1.12 -3.20 -21.68
CA ARG A 499 -1.58 -4.23 -20.75
C ARG A 499 -1.00 -3.97 -19.37
N TYR A 500 -1.79 -4.25 -18.34
CA TYR A 500 -1.32 -4.22 -16.97
C TYR A 500 -0.71 -5.57 -16.59
N HIS A 501 0.48 -5.51 -16.01
CA HIS A 501 1.24 -6.65 -15.52
C HIS A 501 1.49 -6.49 -14.03
N ALA A 502 1.73 -7.60 -13.35
CA ALA A 502 2.08 -7.61 -11.95
C ALA A 502 3.11 -8.69 -11.64
N ALA A 503 4.08 -8.36 -10.80
CA ALA A 503 5.04 -9.30 -10.23
C ALA A 503 4.94 -9.24 -8.70
N ARG A 504 5.10 -10.39 -8.03
CA ARG A 504 4.97 -10.49 -6.58
C ARG A 504 6.23 -11.07 -5.96
N THR A 505 6.58 -10.59 -4.78
CA THR A 505 7.65 -11.17 -3.96
C THR A 505 7.32 -11.02 -2.48
N GLY A 506 7.97 -11.82 -1.64
CA GLY A 506 7.85 -11.75 -0.19
C GLY A 506 9.20 -11.86 0.50
N LEU A 507 9.28 -11.35 1.73
CA LEU A 507 10.43 -11.50 2.61
C LEU A 507 9.97 -11.85 4.01
N ASP A 508 10.38 -13.03 4.49
CA ASP A 508 10.19 -13.45 5.87
C ASP A 508 11.40 -12.99 6.72
N PHE A 509 11.14 -12.44 7.90
CA PHE A 509 12.16 -11.93 8.82
C PHE A 509 11.72 -12.08 10.27
N VAL A 510 12.67 -11.99 11.20
CA VAL A 510 12.45 -12.15 12.64
C VAL A 510 12.55 -10.79 13.32
N LEU A 511 11.57 -10.46 14.15
CA LEU A 511 11.52 -9.26 14.96
C LEU A 511 12.05 -9.57 16.36
N VAL A 512 13.08 -8.86 16.80
CA VAL A 512 13.76 -9.18 18.07
C VAL A 512 13.88 -7.98 18.99
N ALA A 513 13.86 -8.27 20.29
CA ALA A 513 14.35 -7.35 21.31
C ALA A 513 15.89 -7.35 21.36
N PRO A 514 16.55 -6.38 22.01
CA PRO A 514 18.00 -6.42 22.22
C PRO A 514 18.46 -7.66 22.97
N ASP A 515 17.64 -8.09 23.93
CA ASP A 515 17.88 -9.23 24.80
C ASP A 515 16.67 -10.16 24.81
N GLU A 516 16.89 -11.41 24.43
CA GLU A 516 15.89 -12.48 24.50
C GLU A 516 16.35 -13.58 25.46
N PHE A 517 15.48 -13.96 26.40
CA PHE A 517 15.76 -14.98 27.41
C PHE A 517 14.97 -16.26 27.13
N MET A 518 15.67 -17.39 27.06
CA MET A 518 15.10 -18.70 26.72
C MET A 518 14.72 -19.45 28.01
N PHE A 519 13.69 -18.95 28.71
CA PHE A 519 13.30 -19.49 30.03
C PHE A 519 12.82 -20.95 30.02
N GLN A 520 12.46 -21.51 28.86
CA GLN A 520 12.12 -22.93 28.73
C GLN A 520 13.31 -23.85 28.98
N GLU A 521 14.53 -23.37 28.77
CA GLU A 521 15.78 -24.14 28.90
C GLU A 521 16.54 -23.81 30.19
N ARG A 522 15.84 -23.24 31.18
CA ARG A 522 16.48 -22.82 32.44
C ARG A 522 17.03 -24.01 33.23
N LYS A 523 18.23 -23.84 33.78
CA LYS A 523 18.86 -24.80 34.69
C LYS A 523 18.89 -24.22 36.10
N HIS A 524 18.35 -24.94 37.08
CA HIS A 524 18.50 -24.55 38.49
C HIS A 524 19.98 -24.67 38.86
N VAL A 525 20.55 -23.60 39.41
CA VAL A 525 21.97 -23.55 39.78
C VAL A 525 22.11 -23.76 41.27
N THR A 526 21.44 -22.92 42.06
CA THR A 526 21.58 -22.95 43.51
C THR A 526 20.42 -22.27 44.21
N ARG A 527 20.23 -22.60 45.49
CA ARG A 527 19.30 -21.94 46.40
C ARG A 527 20.10 -21.21 47.48
N VAL A 528 19.93 -19.90 47.56
CA VAL A 528 20.51 -19.08 48.62
C VAL A 528 19.42 -18.75 49.65
N ASP A 529 19.60 -19.26 50.87
CA ASP A 529 18.75 -18.95 52.02
C ASP A 529 19.39 -17.81 52.82
N PHE A 530 18.98 -16.57 52.53
CA PHE A 530 19.55 -15.38 53.17
C PHE A 530 19.26 -15.29 54.67
N SER A 531 18.41 -16.18 55.21
CA SER A 531 18.16 -16.26 56.65
C SER A 531 19.20 -17.08 57.42
N LYS A 532 20.04 -17.86 56.73
CA LYS A 532 21.12 -18.64 57.35
C LYS A 532 22.43 -17.86 57.49
N LEU A 533 22.45 -16.59 57.07
CA LEU A 533 23.62 -15.73 57.22
C LEU A 533 23.84 -15.40 58.70
N PRO A 534 25.07 -15.53 59.23
CA PRO A 534 25.35 -15.39 60.66
C PRO A 534 25.04 -13.97 61.16
N ALA A 535 24.44 -13.90 62.36
CA ALA A 535 23.99 -12.64 62.95
C ALA A 535 25.13 -11.67 63.30
N THR A 536 26.39 -12.13 63.38
CA THR A 536 27.52 -11.37 63.91
C THR A 536 28.53 -10.88 62.86
N GLY A 537 28.24 -11.02 61.56
CA GLY A 537 29.13 -10.56 60.48
C GLY A 537 28.45 -9.64 59.48
N GLY A 538 28.73 -8.32 59.58
CA GLY A 538 28.50 -7.33 58.53
C GLY A 538 27.08 -6.75 58.42
N ASP A 539 26.85 -5.63 59.10
CA ASP A 539 25.61 -4.84 59.11
C ASP A 539 25.10 -4.41 57.71
N GLU A 540 26.00 -4.35 56.73
CA GLU A 540 25.73 -3.89 55.37
C GLU A 540 24.94 -4.90 54.51
N ILE A 541 25.16 -6.21 54.70
CA ILE A 541 24.45 -7.27 53.95
C ILE A 541 23.03 -7.43 54.50
N LYS A 542 22.84 -7.30 55.81
CA LYS A 542 21.51 -7.27 56.44
C LYS A 542 20.68 -6.11 55.90
N ARG A 543 21.22 -4.88 55.86
CA ARG A 543 20.50 -3.70 55.32
C ARG A 543 20.12 -3.83 53.84
N LYS A 544 20.88 -4.59 53.05
CA LYS A 544 20.63 -4.77 51.61
C LYS A 544 19.55 -5.82 51.30
N PHE A 545 19.41 -6.87 52.11
CA PHE A 545 18.54 -8.02 51.78
C PHE A 545 17.48 -8.35 52.82
N TRP A 546 17.65 -7.91 54.06
CA TRP A 546 16.65 -8.09 55.11
C TRP A 546 15.74 -6.88 55.11
N VAL A 547 14.43 -7.13 55.12
CA VAL A 547 13.45 -6.07 55.29
C VAL A 547 13.12 -5.98 56.77
N PRO A 548 13.56 -4.92 57.48
CA PRO A 548 13.18 -4.73 58.87
C PRO A 548 11.67 -4.48 58.92
N LEU A 549 10.96 -5.27 59.72
CA LEU A 549 9.53 -5.09 59.92
C LEU A 549 9.26 -4.18 61.12
N ARG A 550 9.97 -4.39 62.24
CA ARG A 550 9.83 -3.60 63.46
C ARG A 550 10.97 -3.91 64.46
N SER A 551 11.35 -2.90 65.25
CA SER A 551 12.07 -3.06 66.53
C SER A 551 11.09 -2.84 67.67
N MET A 552 11.10 -3.71 68.67
CA MET A 552 10.24 -3.63 69.84
C MET A 552 11.09 -3.52 71.10
N GLN A 553 10.86 -2.44 71.85
CA GLN A 553 11.45 -2.27 73.18
C GLN A 553 10.40 -2.63 74.23
N PHE A 554 10.75 -3.56 75.11
CA PHE A 554 9.89 -3.95 76.21
C PHE A 554 10.37 -3.26 77.49
N ASN A 555 9.53 -2.36 78.02
CA ASN A 555 9.79 -1.64 79.26
C ASN A 555 8.99 -2.27 80.43
N ARG A 556 9.50 -2.22 81.66
CA ARG A 556 9.07 -3.09 82.80
C ARG A 556 7.63 -2.90 83.34
N TYR A 557 6.77 -2.12 82.69
CA TYR A 557 5.40 -1.84 83.17
C TYR A 557 4.29 -2.75 82.60
N ILE A 558 4.63 -3.89 82.01
CA ILE A 558 3.63 -4.95 81.75
C ILE A 558 3.41 -5.73 83.06
N GLN A 559 2.69 -5.13 84.01
CA GLN A 559 2.28 -5.77 85.26
C GLN A 559 0.92 -6.47 85.06
N GLY A 560 0.93 -7.80 85.10
CA GLY A 560 -0.27 -8.63 85.25
C GLY A 560 -0.86 -9.14 83.94
N GLY A 561 -0.70 -10.44 83.65
CA GLY A 561 -1.60 -11.23 82.79
C GLY A 561 -1.76 -10.85 81.30
N ASP A 562 -1.15 -9.78 80.81
CA ASP A 562 -1.35 -9.32 79.43
C ASP A 562 -0.60 -10.21 78.41
N GLN A 563 -1.35 -10.96 77.59
CA GLN A 563 -0.84 -11.51 76.35
C GLN A 563 -0.86 -10.44 75.26
N VAL A 564 0.33 -10.02 74.81
CA VAL A 564 0.43 -9.18 73.62
C VAL A 564 0.42 -10.09 72.39
N GLN A 565 -0.74 -10.22 71.75
CA GLN A 565 -0.84 -10.91 70.46
C GLN A 565 -0.52 -9.93 69.34
N LEU A 566 0.70 -10.02 68.80
CA LEU A 566 1.09 -9.20 67.66
C LEU A 566 0.78 -9.95 66.36
N THR A 567 -0.28 -9.52 65.66
CA THR A 567 -0.57 -10.02 64.32
C THR A 567 0.04 -9.11 63.27
N ILE A 568 1.19 -9.49 62.73
CA ILE A 568 1.79 -8.77 61.60
C ILE A 568 1.16 -9.33 60.33
N SER A 569 0.37 -8.51 59.63
CA SER A 569 -0.11 -8.80 58.28
C SER A 569 0.71 -7.95 57.32
N SER A 570 1.63 -8.56 56.58
CA SER A 570 2.41 -7.87 55.55
C SER A 570 1.99 -8.37 54.18
N SER A 571 1.68 -7.45 53.26
CA SER A 571 1.47 -7.78 51.85
C SER A 571 2.68 -7.30 51.06
N VAL A 572 3.38 -8.23 50.40
CA VAL A 572 4.47 -7.87 49.48
C VAL A 572 3.91 -7.88 48.07
N THR A 573 3.66 -6.69 47.51
CA THR A 573 3.26 -6.56 46.09
C THR A 573 4.53 -6.43 45.25
N ARG A 574 4.77 -7.34 44.32
CA ARG A 574 5.88 -7.21 43.38
C ARG A 574 5.51 -6.27 42.22
N THR A 575 6.41 -5.33 41.95
CA THR A 575 6.60 -4.75 40.61
C THR A 575 8.06 -5.00 40.24
N ALA A 576 8.32 -5.82 39.22
CA ALA A 576 9.68 -6.01 38.73
C ALA A 576 10.01 -4.90 37.73
N SER A 577 10.77 -3.90 38.17
CA SER A 577 11.36 -2.88 37.30
C SER A 577 12.87 -2.94 37.42
N ALA A 578 13.54 -3.60 36.46
CA ALA A 578 14.97 -3.45 36.26
C ALA A 578 15.20 -2.13 35.49
N ALA A 579 15.80 -1.14 36.15
CA ALA A 579 16.30 0.05 35.49
C ALA A 579 17.74 -0.23 35.04
N ALA A 580 17.94 -0.42 33.73
CA ALA A 580 19.27 -0.32 33.13
C ALA A 580 19.45 1.13 32.67
N SER A 581 20.15 1.94 33.46
CA SER A 581 20.67 3.23 33.00
C SER A 581 22.00 3.00 32.29
N SER A 582 22.00 3.11 30.96
CA SER A 582 23.21 3.16 30.15
C SER A 582 23.79 4.58 30.19
N SER A 583 24.89 4.78 30.91
CA SER A 583 25.81 5.90 30.64
C SER A 583 27.11 5.31 30.08
N SER A 584 27.53 5.81 28.92
CA SER A 584 28.78 5.42 28.29
C SER A 584 29.85 6.47 28.57
N THR A 585 30.82 6.20 29.45
CA THR A 585 32.23 6.59 29.25
C THR A 585 33.13 5.68 30.09
N GLN A 586 34.30 5.35 29.54
CA GLN A 586 35.30 4.38 29.98
C GLN A 586 35.68 4.44 31.47
N GLY A 587 35.77 3.28 32.12
CA GLY A 587 36.37 3.12 33.45
C GLY A 587 35.83 1.89 34.19
N SER A 588 36.72 0.97 34.56
CA SER A 588 36.43 -0.30 35.24
C SER A 588 35.72 -0.14 36.59
N SER A 589 34.51 -0.69 36.73
CA SER A 589 33.94 -1.36 37.92
C SER A 589 32.44 -1.57 37.70
N GLN A 590 32.00 -2.83 37.52
CA GLN A 590 30.58 -3.19 37.52
C GLN A 590 30.11 -3.29 38.97
N THR A 591 29.31 -2.33 39.43
CA THR A 591 28.54 -2.48 40.67
C THR A 591 27.09 -2.78 40.31
N SER A 592 26.65 -4.02 40.48
CA SER A 592 25.26 -4.42 40.30
C SER A 592 24.41 -3.95 41.49
N GLY A 593 23.48 -3.02 41.25
CA GLY A 593 22.46 -2.62 42.22
C GLY A 593 21.08 -3.14 41.79
N THR A 594 20.46 -4.00 42.61
CA THR A 594 19.05 -4.38 42.43
C THR A 594 18.22 -3.52 43.39
N SER A 595 17.37 -2.62 42.90
CA SER A 595 16.42 -1.91 43.76
C SER A 595 15.09 -2.68 43.79
N THR A 596 14.69 -3.11 44.99
CA THR A 596 13.38 -3.72 45.22
C THR A 596 12.48 -2.63 45.81
N THR A 597 11.53 -2.10 45.05
CA THR A 597 10.55 -1.16 45.60
C THR A 597 9.40 -1.95 46.22
N SER A 598 9.44 -2.18 47.53
CA SER A 598 8.33 -2.76 48.30
C SER A 598 7.42 -1.65 48.82
N GLY A 599 6.21 -1.52 48.27
CA GLY A 599 5.16 -0.72 48.89
C GLY A 599 4.62 -1.44 50.12
N PHE A 600 4.73 -0.82 51.29
CA PHE A 600 4.29 -1.36 52.57
C PHE A 600 3.02 -0.62 53.03
N SER A 601 1.92 -1.35 53.25
CA SER A 601 0.81 -0.88 54.06
C SER A 601 0.63 -1.82 55.25
N SER A 602 0.54 -1.24 56.44
CA SER A 602 0.32 -1.94 57.70
C SER A 602 -1.05 -1.56 58.25
N THR A 603 -1.79 -2.55 58.72
CA THR A 603 -2.97 -2.32 59.57
C THR A 603 -2.73 -3.07 60.88
N THR A 604 -2.49 -2.32 61.95
CA THR A 604 -2.28 -2.87 63.30
C THR A 604 -3.63 -2.92 64.02
N SER A 605 -4.04 -4.08 64.51
CA SER A 605 -5.14 -4.19 65.47
C SER A 605 -4.61 -4.73 66.78
N VAL A 606 -4.68 -3.94 67.85
CA VAL A 606 -4.43 -4.41 69.22
C VAL A 606 -5.77 -4.91 69.76
N LYS A 607 -5.88 -6.20 70.05
CA LYS A 607 -6.99 -6.73 70.85
C LYS A 607 -6.43 -7.09 72.22
N GLN A 608 -6.74 -6.26 73.21
CA GLN A 608 -6.58 -6.62 74.61
C GLN A 608 -7.78 -7.48 74.98
N THR A 609 -7.54 -8.76 75.25
CA THR A 609 -8.61 -9.69 75.64
C THR A 609 -8.29 -10.17 77.04
N GLN A 610 -9.06 -9.74 78.03
CA GLN A 610 -9.11 -10.40 79.34
C GLN A 610 -10.15 -11.50 79.22
N GLU A 611 -9.71 -12.76 79.18
CA GLU A 611 -10.38 -13.91 79.83
C GLU A 611 -9.68 -15.24 79.52
N ALA A 612 -9.98 -16.21 80.38
CA ALA A 612 -9.22 -17.41 80.68
C ALA A 612 -9.23 -18.51 79.59
N SER A 613 -8.10 -19.20 79.53
CA SER A 613 -7.84 -20.60 79.13
C SER A 613 -8.72 -21.30 78.08
N LEU A 614 -8.07 -21.89 77.07
CA LEU A 614 -7.89 -23.35 77.00
C LEU A 614 -6.79 -23.74 75.99
N LYS A 615 -6.00 -24.73 76.38
CA LYS A 615 -4.83 -25.30 75.69
C LYS A 615 -5.20 -26.00 74.38
N ALA A 616 -4.31 -25.89 73.38
CA ALA A 616 -3.97 -27.01 72.50
C ALA A 616 -2.47 -26.93 72.16
N ASP A 617 -1.71 -27.92 72.63
CA ASP A 617 -0.29 -28.11 72.37
C ASP A 617 -0.03 -28.45 70.89
N VAL A 618 0.94 -27.78 70.26
CA VAL A 618 1.64 -28.30 69.08
C VAL A 618 3.14 -28.12 69.29
N LYS A 619 3.85 -29.24 69.43
CA LYS A 619 5.32 -29.31 69.61
C LYS A 619 6.04 -28.82 68.36
N ILE A 620 6.99 -27.89 68.52
CA ILE A 620 7.97 -27.52 67.49
C ILE A 620 9.30 -28.18 67.84
N GLY A 621 9.81 -29.01 66.93
CA GLY A 621 11.15 -29.59 66.98
C GLY A 621 12.20 -28.58 66.51
N GLU A 622 13.23 -28.44 67.35
CA GLU A 622 14.62 -28.06 67.06
C GLU A 622 14.88 -26.72 66.36
N LEU A 623 15.14 -25.70 67.17
CA LEU A 623 16.23 -24.72 66.99
C LEU A 623 16.40 -23.88 68.27
N GLY A 624 17.59 -23.92 68.88
CA GLY A 624 18.12 -22.88 69.76
C GLY A 624 17.34 -22.55 71.05
N VAL A 625 16.85 -23.56 71.75
CA VAL A 625 15.81 -23.44 72.80
C VAL A 625 16.30 -22.91 74.16
N LYS A 626 17.61 -22.70 74.37
CA LYS A 626 18.11 -22.37 75.72
C LYS A 626 17.80 -20.93 76.19
N GLY A 627 17.56 -19.98 75.29
CA GLY A 627 17.18 -18.60 75.65
C GLY A 627 15.67 -18.27 75.48
N MET A 628 14.94 -19.05 74.68
CA MET A 628 13.50 -18.81 74.44
C MET A 628 12.58 -19.48 75.49
N MET A 629 13.08 -20.48 76.23
CA MET A 629 12.33 -21.14 77.30
C MET A 629 12.20 -20.29 78.58
N GLU A 630 13.09 -19.33 78.82
CA GLU A 630 13.02 -18.45 80.00
C GLU A 630 11.88 -17.41 79.90
N HIS A 631 11.31 -17.19 78.71
CA HIS A 631 10.32 -16.12 78.45
C HIS A 631 9.05 -16.54 77.68
N GLY A 632 8.66 -17.82 77.72
CA GLY A 632 7.29 -18.25 77.40
C GLY A 632 6.73 -17.81 76.02
N LEU A 633 7.51 -17.90 74.95
CA LEU A 633 7.09 -17.54 73.58
C LEU A 633 6.44 -18.71 72.83
N SER A 634 5.29 -18.49 72.19
CA SER A 634 4.70 -19.43 71.22
C SER A 634 4.37 -18.73 69.89
N MET A 635 4.45 -19.46 68.78
CA MET A 635 4.27 -18.91 67.42
C MET A 635 3.33 -19.79 66.60
N THR A 636 2.36 -19.17 65.92
CA THR A 636 1.43 -19.85 65.00
C THR A 636 1.45 -19.15 63.63
N HIS A 637 1.40 -19.91 62.54
CA HIS A 637 1.40 -19.38 61.17
C HIS A 637 0.10 -19.73 60.43
N SER A 638 -0.44 -18.78 59.66
CA SER A 638 -1.51 -19.03 58.69
C SER A 638 -1.18 -18.37 57.35
N PHE A 639 -1.51 -19.04 56.24
CA PHE A 639 -1.19 -18.61 54.88
C PHE A 639 -2.46 -18.38 54.05
N SER A 640 -2.55 -17.27 53.33
CA SER A 640 -3.56 -17.08 52.29
C SER A 640 -2.98 -16.39 51.05
N ARG A 641 -3.49 -16.76 49.87
CA ARG A 641 -3.05 -16.27 48.56
C ARG A 641 -4.20 -15.55 47.87
N THR A 642 -3.98 -14.32 47.44
CA THR A 642 -4.97 -13.55 46.64
C THR A 642 -4.30 -13.00 45.38
N ASN A 643 -4.93 -13.21 44.21
CA ASN A 643 -4.40 -12.78 42.91
C ASN A 643 -5.07 -11.48 42.47
N SER A 644 -4.29 -10.41 42.23
CA SER A 644 -4.79 -9.13 41.69
C SER A 644 -3.87 -8.65 40.55
N ARG A 645 -4.45 -8.16 39.44
CA ARG A 645 -3.72 -7.68 38.25
C ARG A 645 -3.63 -6.15 38.23
N SER A 646 -2.41 -5.58 38.12
CA SER A 646 -2.18 -4.15 37.85
C SER A 646 -0.93 -3.96 36.97
N ARG A 647 -0.92 -2.94 36.08
CA ARG A 647 0.06 -2.69 35.00
C ARG A 647 0.72 -1.31 35.15
N THR A 648 2.05 -1.27 35.37
CA THR A 648 2.88 -0.06 35.14
C THR A 648 4.28 -0.47 34.62
N VAL A 649 4.94 0.46 33.92
CA VAL A 649 5.72 0.23 32.67
C VAL A 649 7.24 0.38 32.84
N SER A 650 8.00 -0.64 32.40
CA SER A 650 9.37 -0.55 31.83
C SER A 650 9.45 -1.49 30.61
N ARG A 651 9.74 -0.99 29.39
CA ARG A 651 9.16 -1.57 28.15
C ARG A 651 9.93 -2.67 27.41
N SER A 652 11.25 -2.83 27.51
CA SER A 652 11.98 -3.81 26.68
C SER A 652 12.29 -5.11 27.43
N LEU A 653 13.04 -5.03 28.52
CA LEU A 653 13.42 -6.17 29.36
C LEU A 653 12.21 -6.81 30.05
N ALA A 654 11.27 -5.99 30.56
CA ALA A 654 10.06 -6.53 31.18
C ALA A 654 9.14 -7.20 30.14
N ARG A 655 9.14 -6.78 28.86
CA ARG A 655 8.39 -7.48 27.80
C ARG A 655 9.01 -8.83 27.45
N SER A 656 10.35 -8.92 27.40
CA SER A 656 11.08 -10.18 27.19
C SER A 656 10.78 -11.18 28.32
N ILE A 657 10.83 -10.71 29.58
CA ILE A 657 10.54 -11.53 30.77
C ILE A 657 9.05 -11.89 30.90
N THR A 658 8.13 -10.98 30.55
CA THR A 658 6.67 -11.23 30.67
C THR A 658 6.18 -12.24 29.64
N ASN A 659 6.81 -12.30 28.46
CA ASN A 659 6.28 -13.01 27.30
C ASN A 659 6.93 -14.38 27.01
N ALA A 660 8.03 -14.74 27.65
CA ALA A 660 8.67 -16.06 27.55
C ALA A 660 7.86 -17.19 28.26
N GLN A 661 6.54 -17.15 28.16
CA GLN A 661 5.52 -17.94 28.85
C GLN A 661 5.32 -17.57 30.33
N SER A 662 4.27 -16.78 30.59
CA SER A 662 3.49 -16.80 31.85
C SER A 662 4.23 -16.50 33.16
N TYR A 663 4.95 -15.38 33.29
CA TYR A 663 5.62 -15.05 34.56
C TYR A 663 5.36 -13.65 35.14
N ALA A 664 4.23 -13.02 34.80
CA ALA A 664 3.71 -11.88 35.56
C ALA A 664 2.54 -12.30 36.46
N THR A 665 2.81 -13.18 37.44
CA THR A 665 1.90 -13.31 38.58
C THR A 665 2.38 -12.32 39.64
N ALA A 666 1.67 -11.21 39.82
CA ALA A 666 1.83 -10.39 41.01
C ALA A 666 1.27 -11.23 42.18
N ASN A 667 2.11 -12.10 42.75
CA ASN A 667 1.78 -12.79 43.98
C ASN A 667 1.84 -11.74 45.10
N ALA A 668 0.69 -11.19 45.47
CA ALA A 668 0.55 -10.57 46.77
C ALA A 668 0.56 -11.72 47.79
N LEU A 669 1.73 -11.97 48.36
CA LEU A 669 1.86 -12.88 49.49
C LEU A 669 1.51 -12.09 50.74
N THR A 670 0.37 -12.41 51.34
CA THR A 670 -0.01 -11.88 52.66
C THR A 670 0.52 -12.83 53.71
N PHE A 671 1.59 -12.43 54.40
CA PHE A 671 2.10 -13.17 55.54
C PHE A 671 1.40 -12.69 56.79
N ARG A 672 0.70 -13.60 57.48
CA ARG A 672 0.13 -13.37 58.80
C ARG A 672 0.89 -14.19 59.83
N SER A 673 1.72 -13.52 60.63
CA SER A 673 2.41 -14.15 61.76
C SER A 673 1.87 -13.57 63.05
N SER A 674 1.42 -14.45 63.96
CA SER A 674 1.01 -14.08 65.30
C SER A 674 2.06 -14.54 66.30
N PHE A 675 2.59 -13.60 67.07
CA PHE A 675 3.49 -13.87 68.19
C PHE A 675 2.73 -13.62 69.50
N THR A 676 2.86 -14.56 70.45
CA THR A 676 2.33 -14.39 71.80
C THR A 676 3.50 -14.40 72.77
N TYR A 677 3.70 -13.29 73.47
CA TYR A 677 4.64 -13.16 74.58
C TYR A 677 3.86 -13.13 75.89
N GLY A 678 4.29 -13.93 76.87
CA GLY A 678 3.77 -13.89 78.23
C GLY A 678 4.93 -13.99 79.23
N PRO A 679 4.85 -13.32 80.40
CA PRO A 679 5.89 -13.44 81.41
C PRO A 679 5.96 -14.89 81.93
N PRO A 680 7.15 -15.40 82.28
CA PRO A 680 7.27 -16.69 82.97
C PRO A 680 6.49 -16.65 84.30
N PRO A 681 5.96 -17.80 84.78
CA PRO A 681 5.25 -17.86 86.06
C PRO A 681 6.15 -17.34 87.18
N ALA A 682 5.62 -16.42 87.99
CA ALA A 682 6.37 -15.71 89.00
C ALA A 682 6.95 -16.67 90.06
N VAL A 683 8.26 -16.94 89.98
CA VAL A 683 9.04 -17.43 91.11
C VAL A 683 9.53 -16.22 91.88
N GLY A 684 9.00 -16.02 93.08
CA GLY A 684 9.33 -14.88 93.93
C GLY A 684 10.79 -14.91 94.36
N THR A 685 11.62 -14.06 93.77
CA THR A 685 12.92 -13.71 94.35
C THR A 685 13.30 -12.27 94.02
N ARG A 686 13.90 -11.64 95.03
CA ARG A 686 14.17 -10.21 95.21
C ARG A 686 14.97 -9.56 94.08
N ARG A 687 14.61 -8.30 93.83
CA ARG A 687 15.36 -7.28 93.08
C ARG A 687 16.78 -7.10 93.64
N THR A 688 17.79 -7.28 92.79
CA THR A 688 19.09 -6.58 92.88
C THR A 688 19.72 -6.44 91.48
N GLY A 689 19.72 -5.20 90.96
CA GLY A 689 20.78 -4.60 90.13
C GLY A 689 21.29 -5.28 88.86
N GLN A 690 20.58 -5.09 87.74
CA GLN A 690 21.09 -4.51 86.48
C GLN A 690 19.91 -4.47 85.49
N ASP A 691 19.36 -3.28 85.28
CA ASP A 691 18.26 -3.06 84.32
C ASP A 691 18.82 -3.23 82.89
N ARG A 692 18.27 -4.18 82.13
CA ARG A 692 18.51 -4.30 80.68
C ARG A 692 17.17 -4.27 79.96
N ASP A 693 16.93 -3.21 79.20
CA ASP A 693 15.87 -3.19 78.20
C ASP A 693 16.18 -4.26 77.15
N ILE A 694 15.22 -5.15 76.89
CA ILE A 694 15.36 -6.12 75.80
C ILE A 694 14.74 -5.48 74.56
N SER A 695 15.56 -5.19 73.56
CA SER A 695 15.12 -4.79 72.23
C SER A 695 15.11 -6.03 71.33
N LEU A 696 13.98 -6.32 70.68
CA LEU A 696 13.86 -7.41 69.71
C LEU A 696 13.53 -6.83 68.33
N GLY A 697 14.39 -7.15 67.36
CA GLY A 697 14.18 -6.88 65.95
C GLY A 697 13.47 -8.04 65.26
N VAL A 698 12.47 -7.72 64.42
CA VAL A 698 11.84 -8.69 63.51
C VAL A 698 12.10 -8.28 62.07
N SER A 699 12.68 -9.19 61.29
CA SER A 699 13.04 -8.98 59.87
C SER A 699 12.56 -10.12 58.98
N LEU A 700 12.34 -9.82 57.69
CA LEU A 700 12.11 -10.83 56.66
C LEU A 700 13.36 -10.99 55.80
N ALA A 701 13.79 -12.25 55.62
CA ALA A 701 14.86 -12.60 54.69
C ALA A 701 14.34 -13.48 53.54
N PRO A 702 14.74 -13.23 52.28
CA PRO A 702 14.32 -14.03 51.15
C PRO A 702 15.09 -15.36 51.07
N ILE A 703 14.47 -16.36 50.46
CA ILE A 703 15.10 -17.58 49.96
C ILE A 703 15.00 -17.51 48.43
N VAL A 704 16.15 -17.49 47.75
CA VAL A 704 16.24 -17.23 46.31
C VAL A 704 16.84 -18.43 45.60
N ASP A 705 16.12 -18.96 44.60
CA ASP A 705 16.68 -19.88 43.61
C ASP A 705 17.30 -19.08 42.47
N TYR A 706 18.52 -19.41 42.10
CA TYR A 706 19.17 -18.86 40.91
C TYR A 706 19.08 -19.88 39.78
N TYR A 707 18.70 -19.39 38.60
CA TYR A 707 18.64 -20.19 37.38
C TYR A 707 19.63 -19.64 36.36
N GLU A 708 20.40 -20.53 35.73
CA GLU A 708 21.10 -20.23 34.49
C GLU A 708 20.07 -20.28 33.37
N VAL A 709 19.91 -19.16 32.67
CA VAL A 709 18.99 -19.03 31.55
C VAL A 709 19.81 -18.69 30.31
N PRO A 710 19.74 -19.51 29.23
CA PRO A 710 20.32 -19.12 27.97
C PRO A 710 19.69 -17.80 27.50
N SER A 711 20.54 -16.86 27.11
CA SER A 711 20.14 -15.55 26.63
C SER A 711 20.81 -15.26 25.30
N VAL A 712 20.08 -14.60 24.42
CA VAL A 712 20.55 -14.17 23.11
C VAL A 712 20.59 -12.65 23.10
N HIS A 713 21.76 -12.11 22.79
CA HIS A 713 22.00 -10.68 22.64
C HIS A 713 22.12 -10.30 21.17
N PHE A 714 21.27 -9.38 20.71
CA PHE A 714 21.25 -8.86 19.35
C PHE A 714 21.96 -7.51 19.28
N ASP A 715 23.27 -7.60 19.07
CA ASP A 715 24.23 -6.51 19.01
C ASP A 715 24.32 -5.87 17.63
N LYS A 716 24.61 -4.56 17.57
CA LYS A 716 24.93 -3.78 16.36
C LYS A 716 23.85 -3.82 15.26
N VAL A 717 23.26 -2.67 14.96
CA VAL A 717 22.27 -2.52 13.91
C VAL A 717 22.86 -1.73 12.76
N ASN A 718 22.63 -2.14 11.52
CA ASN A 718 23.02 -1.37 10.35
C ASN A 718 22.07 -0.18 10.10
N GLN A 719 22.37 0.65 9.11
CA GLN A 719 21.56 1.82 8.74
C GLN A 719 20.10 1.50 8.34
N TYR A 720 19.77 0.25 8.03
CA TYR A 720 18.42 -0.18 7.65
C TYR A 720 17.59 -0.69 8.82
N GLY A 721 18.20 -0.84 10.01
CA GLY A 721 17.53 -1.41 11.17
C GLY A 721 17.70 -2.92 11.32
N GLN A 722 18.58 -3.55 10.55
CA GLN A 722 18.85 -4.99 10.60
C GLN A 722 19.97 -5.29 11.58
N VAL A 723 19.83 -6.38 12.33
CA VAL A 723 20.86 -6.86 13.24
C VAL A 723 22.02 -7.46 12.45
N THR A 724 23.23 -7.06 12.83
CA THR A 724 24.47 -7.50 12.19
C THR A 724 25.26 -8.48 13.07
N ARG A 725 24.92 -8.61 14.35
CA ARG A 725 25.58 -9.54 15.26
C ARG A 725 24.60 -10.15 16.26
N ARG A 726 24.73 -11.46 16.46
CA ARG A 726 24.02 -12.24 17.47
C ARG A 726 25.06 -12.91 18.37
N ARG A 727 24.88 -12.84 19.69
CA ARG A 727 25.71 -13.57 20.66
C ARG A 727 24.82 -14.34 21.60
N GLU A 728 25.16 -15.60 21.81
CA GLU A 728 24.55 -16.40 22.86
C GLU A 728 25.41 -16.30 24.12
N SER A 729 24.75 -16.21 25.26
CA SER A 729 25.36 -16.21 26.58
C SER A 729 24.45 -16.96 27.55
N THR A 730 24.95 -17.22 28.75
CA THR A 730 24.13 -17.73 29.85
C THR A 730 24.06 -16.65 30.91
N THR A 731 22.85 -16.24 31.27
CA THR A 731 22.61 -15.22 32.29
C THR A 731 22.03 -15.86 33.53
N LEU A 732 22.58 -15.53 34.71
CA LEU A 732 22.06 -15.98 35.99
C LEU A 732 20.88 -15.10 36.41
N VAL A 733 19.69 -15.69 36.54
CA VAL A 733 18.45 -14.98 36.88
C VAL A 733 17.98 -15.41 38.28
N PRO A 734 17.83 -14.48 39.26
CA PRO A 734 17.34 -14.78 40.59
C PRO A 734 15.82 -14.92 40.64
N TYR A 735 15.33 -15.88 41.42
CA TYR A 735 13.91 -16.13 41.67
C TYR A 735 13.65 -16.33 43.17
N VAL A 736 13.01 -15.36 43.85
CA VAL A 736 12.65 -15.51 45.27
C VAL A 736 11.51 -16.53 45.39
N VAL A 737 11.77 -17.63 46.09
CA VAL A 737 10.88 -18.81 46.22
C VAL A 737 10.10 -18.77 47.52
N LYS A 738 10.70 -18.25 48.59
CA LYS A 738 10.10 -18.18 49.93
C LYS A 738 10.66 -16.99 50.70
N TRP A 739 9.95 -16.53 51.72
CA TRP A 739 10.46 -15.60 52.73
C TRP A 739 10.50 -16.31 54.09
N ARG A 740 11.51 -16.03 54.90
CA ARG A 740 11.62 -16.50 56.29
C ARG A 740 11.61 -15.30 57.24
N THR A 741 10.77 -15.36 58.26
CA THR A 741 10.76 -14.40 59.36
C THR A 741 11.87 -14.75 60.36
N ILE A 742 12.61 -13.74 60.79
CA ILE A 742 13.73 -13.87 61.72
C ILE A 742 13.49 -12.91 62.88
N VAL A 743 13.51 -13.45 64.11
CA VAL A 743 13.52 -12.67 65.35
C VAL A 743 14.93 -12.70 65.90
N HIS A 744 15.47 -11.53 66.23
CA HIS A 744 16.83 -11.37 66.73
C HIS A 744 16.87 -10.32 67.85
N PRO A 745 17.80 -10.45 68.80
CA PRO A 745 18.10 -9.35 69.72
C PRO A 745 18.67 -8.18 68.91
N ASP A 746 18.16 -6.98 69.21
CA ASP A 746 18.70 -5.71 68.71
C ASP A 746 19.90 -5.26 69.54
#